data_AF-A0A0U1LR33-F1
#
_entry.id   AF-A0A0U1LR33-F1
#
_cell.length_a   1.000
_cell.length_b   1.000
_cell.length_c   1.000
_cell.angle_alpha   90.00
_cell.angle_beta   90.00
_cell.angle_gamma   90.00
#
_symmetry.space_group_name_H-M   'P 1'
#
loop_
_entity.id
_entity.type
_entity.pdbx_description
1 polymer ?
#
loop_
_entity_poly.entity_id
_entity_poly.type
_entity_poly.pdbx_seq_one_letter_code
_entity_poly.pdbx_strand_id
1 'polypeptide(L)'
;MAKFILIHFWILALSVLGNAARSCWRNTTCSGPVDTAFPGKWESNIYAPASRTVRPKSILHEPQTRSDFKSGSGHNILKGNGSQIIFDFGLEVGGIVTIEYTASAAGSLNLAFTEAKNWVGKVSDSSNGAFKLGDGYLSYNITAPGKGTYTMPDKKLRGGFRYLTVFLTTADSNATTTLDVSDVSLEIGFQPTWSNLRAYQGYFHSNDELLNRIWYSGAYTVQTNAVPVNTGRQIPTVAYGWDNNATLGPGDTIIVDGAKRDRAVWPGDMGIAVPSTFVSIGDLESVKNALQVMYDTQNADGSFAESGPPLSQQNSDTYHMWSMIGTYNYVLFTNDTTFLEKNWNGYQKAMEYIYGKVNLPSGLLNVTGLRDWARWQQGFNNSEAQMILHQTLKTGAELAKWTDSTTNLSSTWTTRAAKLQTAINKYCFDDTYGAFKDNATETKLHPQDANSMSILFGVADADRIASISQRLTENWTPIGAVAPELPENISPFISSFEIQAHFVAGRPDRALDLIRRSWGWYINNPNGTESTVIEGYLQNGTFGYRSSRGYSYDASYISHSHGWSAGPTSALTNYVLGLSVTGRLGSSWQIAPQFGDLTSVQGGFTTSKGKYQAAWSRDHDGSYELSFDVPEDTEGVVILPSPGGKKKKSASLNGKALKWGSGETKSISIRSGGSYRGVGNLILTHLLDPANQGKKLHCFISSGGNAGLAAVIAARDLGCLCTVVVPMSCKPMMIEKLKAAGATEVIQHGASWFEADSYLRDRFFKPGEENNNLYLPPFDHPYVWDGNATLVSELAAQLPPREQKEDTTKFPADVIVCSVGGGGLFNGIVQGLDEYSKKQPASKGTKPVDVVAVETQGADSLAYSLQKGSLQSLATITSMATSLGALQVAPRAFENAYSPPAGVKVTSVVASDAEAARGVVTFADTTRMLVELACGVSVDVAVGKRLREAVGDLGPDSRVVVVVCGGSNVSPEIVAEYRERLKNGWN
;
A
#
# COMPACT_ATOMS: atom_id res chain seq x y z
N MET A 1 4.47 -18.52 -31.55
CA MET A 1 3.38 -19.34 -32.13
C MET A 1 3.61 -20.80 -31.78
N ALA A 2 2.52 -21.49 -31.40
CA ALA A 2 2.37 -22.92 -31.08
C ALA A 2 2.97 -23.45 -29.75
N LYS A 3 2.24 -23.21 -28.65
CA LYS A 3 1.83 -24.21 -27.61
C LYS A 3 1.20 -23.48 -26.41
N PHE A 4 -0.08 -23.10 -26.53
CA PHE A 4 -0.96 -22.74 -25.39
C PHE A 4 -2.41 -22.75 -25.87
N ILE A 5 -2.94 -23.92 -26.22
CA ILE A 5 -4.39 -24.17 -26.35
C ILE A 5 -4.63 -25.63 -25.93
N LEU A 6 -5.72 -25.84 -25.19
CA LEU A 6 -6.31 -27.07 -24.62
C LEU A 6 -6.14 -27.13 -23.09
N ILE A 7 -7.16 -27.07 -22.22
CA ILE A 7 -8.62 -27.16 -22.35
C ILE A 7 -9.27 -26.39 -21.19
N HIS A 8 -10.05 -25.36 -21.51
CA HIS A 8 -11.20 -24.91 -20.72
C HIS A 8 -12.25 -26.03 -20.76
N PHE A 9 -12.43 -26.81 -19.69
CA PHE A 9 -13.67 -27.61 -19.47
C PHE A 9 -13.71 -28.33 -18.10
N TRP A 10 -13.35 -27.70 -16.97
CA TRP A 10 -13.58 -28.29 -15.62
C TRP A 10 -13.82 -27.24 -14.51
N ILE A 11 -14.64 -26.21 -14.75
CA ILE A 11 -15.04 -25.25 -13.68
C ILE A 11 -16.57 -25.00 -13.71
N LEU A 12 -17.38 -26.06 -13.68
CA LEU A 12 -18.83 -25.91 -13.52
C LEU A 12 -19.48 -26.99 -12.64
N ALA A 13 -18.73 -27.53 -11.68
CA ALA A 13 -19.22 -28.58 -10.77
C ALA A 13 -18.87 -28.37 -9.29
N LEU A 14 -18.65 -27.12 -8.85
CA LEU A 14 -18.41 -26.79 -7.43
C LEU A 14 -19.17 -25.56 -6.90
N SER A 15 -20.10 -25.00 -7.69
CA SER A 15 -20.90 -23.83 -7.27
C SER A 15 -22.30 -24.16 -6.73
N VAL A 16 -22.62 -25.44 -6.50
CA VAL A 16 -23.94 -25.84 -5.96
C VAL A 16 -23.78 -26.55 -4.62
N LEU A 17 -23.26 -25.84 -3.62
CA LEU A 17 -23.46 -26.16 -2.21
C LEU A 17 -23.66 -24.86 -1.42
N GLY A 18 -24.90 -24.63 -0.98
CA GLY A 18 -25.22 -23.78 0.16
C GLY A 18 -25.51 -22.30 -0.12
N ASN A 19 -26.68 -22.02 -0.70
CA ASN A 19 -27.36 -20.73 -0.53
C ASN A 19 -27.94 -20.61 0.91
N ALA A 20 -27.11 -20.80 1.93
CA ALA A 20 -27.42 -20.28 3.25
C ALA A 20 -27.17 -18.77 3.16
N ALA A 21 -28.17 -17.95 3.46
CA ALA A 21 -28.03 -16.49 3.45
C ALA A 21 -26.79 -16.13 4.28
N ARG A 22 -25.71 -15.67 3.62
CA ARG A 22 -24.43 -15.38 4.27
C ARG A 22 -24.66 -14.21 5.23
N SER A 23 -24.76 -14.49 6.53
CA SER A 23 -24.96 -13.47 7.56
C SER A 23 -23.62 -13.05 8.18
N CYS A 24 -23.53 -11.79 8.55
CA CYS A 24 -22.47 -11.28 9.42
C CYS A 24 -22.76 -11.64 10.86
N TRP A 25 -21.85 -11.33 11.78
CA TRP A 25 -22.01 -11.73 13.17
C TRP A 25 -23.17 -10.97 13.82
N ARG A 26 -24.30 -11.67 13.99
CA ARG A 26 -25.51 -11.16 14.67
C ARG A 26 -25.99 -9.83 14.07
N ASN A 27 -25.94 -8.76 14.87
CA ASN A 27 -26.49 -7.45 14.49
C ASN A 27 -25.47 -6.54 13.78
N THR A 28 -24.26 -7.02 13.49
CA THR A 28 -23.26 -6.19 12.80
C THR A 28 -23.54 -6.09 11.30
N THR A 29 -23.24 -4.92 10.73
CA THR A 29 -23.44 -4.67 9.31
C THR A 29 -22.44 -5.47 8.47
N CYS A 30 -22.90 -6.06 7.37
CA CYS A 30 -22.01 -6.68 6.39
C CYS A 30 -21.32 -5.64 5.51
N SER A 31 -20.15 -5.16 5.94
CA SER A 31 -19.28 -4.26 5.16
C SER A 31 -18.08 -4.97 4.52
N GLY A 32 -17.78 -6.20 4.91
CA GLY A 32 -16.62 -6.96 4.45
C GLY A 32 -16.74 -7.50 3.01
N PRO A 33 -15.63 -7.95 2.43
CA PRO A 33 -15.61 -8.57 1.12
C PRO A 33 -16.43 -9.88 1.10
N VAL A 34 -17.07 -10.14 -0.06
CA VAL A 34 -17.88 -11.35 -0.28
C VAL A 34 -17.10 -12.47 -0.96
N ASP A 35 -16.05 -12.14 -1.70
CA ASP A 35 -15.23 -13.06 -2.47
C ASP A 35 -13.74 -12.77 -2.24
N THR A 36 -12.90 -13.81 -2.37
CA THR A 36 -11.45 -13.61 -2.35
C THR A 36 -11.03 -12.77 -3.56
N ALA A 37 -10.07 -11.88 -3.37
CA ALA A 37 -9.50 -11.13 -4.48
C ALA A 37 -8.68 -12.02 -5.43
N PHE A 38 -8.14 -13.14 -4.94
CA PHE A 38 -7.22 -13.99 -5.70
C PHE A 38 -7.63 -15.46 -5.57
N PRO A 39 -8.60 -15.93 -6.37
CA PRO A 39 -8.97 -17.35 -6.37
C PRO A 39 -7.83 -18.20 -6.93
N GLY A 40 -7.56 -19.35 -6.31
CA GLY A 40 -6.45 -20.21 -6.73
C GLY A 40 -6.11 -21.34 -5.75
N LYS A 41 -5.09 -22.15 -6.11
CA LYS A 41 -4.69 -23.33 -5.31
C LYS A 41 -4.28 -22.99 -3.87
N TRP A 42 -3.78 -21.78 -3.64
CA TRP A 42 -3.35 -21.29 -2.34
C TRP A 42 -4.49 -21.07 -1.35
N GLU A 43 -5.75 -21.01 -1.81
CA GLU A 43 -6.90 -20.95 -0.90
C GLU A 43 -6.99 -22.17 0.03
N SER A 44 -6.40 -23.30 -0.36
CA SER A 44 -6.27 -24.48 0.50
C SER A 44 -5.47 -24.22 1.79
N ASN A 45 -4.65 -23.17 1.82
CA ASN A 45 -3.88 -22.76 3.00
C ASN A 45 -4.66 -21.81 3.93
N ILE A 46 -5.83 -21.30 3.52
CA ILE A 46 -6.64 -20.42 4.37
C ILE A 46 -7.24 -21.24 5.52
N TYR A 47 -6.81 -20.94 6.75
CA TYR A 47 -7.34 -21.56 7.97
C TYR A 47 -8.77 -21.11 8.31
N ALA A 48 -9.19 -19.93 7.84
CA ALA A 48 -10.54 -19.41 8.09
C ALA A 48 -11.63 -20.40 7.66
N PRO A 49 -12.58 -20.74 8.56
CA PRO A 49 -13.66 -21.67 8.23
C PRO A 49 -14.59 -21.13 7.13
N ALA A 50 -15.14 -22.04 6.32
CA ALA A 50 -16.08 -21.68 5.24
C ALA A 50 -17.47 -21.26 5.76
N SER A 51 -17.77 -21.53 7.02
CA SER A 51 -19.02 -21.19 7.70
C SER A 51 -18.71 -20.49 9.02
N ARG A 52 -19.57 -19.56 9.43
CA ARG A 52 -19.53 -19.00 10.78
C ARG A 52 -19.88 -20.04 11.85
N THR A 53 -20.66 -21.06 11.51
CA THR A 53 -20.94 -22.16 12.43
C THR A 53 -19.97 -23.31 12.16
N VAL A 54 -19.12 -23.60 13.14
CA VAL A 54 -18.13 -24.69 13.09
C VAL A 54 -18.43 -25.74 14.15
N ARG A 55 -17.89 -26.94 13.95
CA ARG A 55 -18.00 -28.08 14.87
C ARG A 55 -16.60 -28.64 15.16
N PRO A 56 -16.41 -29.37 16.28
CA PRO A 56 -15.17 -30.10 16.53
C PRO A 56 -14.83 -31.04 15.36
N LYS A 57 -13.55 -31.17 15.05
CA LYS A 57 -13.07 -32.16 14.07
C LYS A 57 -12.87 -33.52 14.73
N SER A 58 -12.39 -33.51 15.96
CA SER A 58 -12.03 -34.73 16.68
C SER A 58 -12.27 -34.64 18.18
N ILE A 59 -12.18 -35.77 18.85
CA ILE A 59 -12.16 -35.90 20.31
C ILE A 59 -10.77 -36.38 20.72
N LEU A 60 -10.22 -35.76 21.76
CA LEU A 60 -8.95 -36.12 22.37
C LEU A 60 -9.21 -37.09 23.54
N HIS A 61 -8.57 -38.24 23.49
CA HIS A 61 -8.57 -39.26 24.56
C HIS A 61 -7.21 -39.27 25.24
N GLU A 62 -7.13 -39.70 26.49
CA GLU A 62 -5.86 -40.01 27.15
C GLU A 62 -5.29 -41.34 26.61
N PRO A 63 -3.98 -41.44 26.27
CA PRO A 63 -2.89 -40.47 26.49
C PRO A 63 -2.58 -39.65 25.23
N GLN A 64 -3.55 -38.86 24.76
CA GLN A 64 -3.51 -37.92 23.64
C GLN A 64 -3.75 -38.48 22.23
N THR A 65 -4.49 -39.59 22.09
CA THR A 65 -4.97 -40.09 20.79
C THR A 65 -6.23 -39.33 20.35
N ARG A 66 -6.43 -39.15 19.03
CA ARG A 66 -7.62 -38.52 18.47
C ARG A 66 -8.57 -39.55 17.85
N SER A 67 -9.88 -39.32 17.97
CA SER A 67 -10.91 -39.99 17.17
C SER A 67 -11.80 -38.95 16.49
N ASP A 68 -12.38 -39.27 15.34
CA ASP A 68 -13.31 -38.35 14.66
C ASP A 68 -14.49 -37.98 15.56
N PHE A 69 -14.86 -36.70 15.56
CA PHE A 69 -16.09 -36.25 16.20
C PHE A 69 -17.29 -36.73 15.37
N LYS A 70 -18.29 -37.29 16.05
CA LYS A 70 -19.55 -37.72 15.44
C LYS A 70 -20.72 -37.01 16.11
N SER A 71 -21.47 -36.25 15.31
CA SER A 71 -22.76 -35.69 15.72
C SER A 71 -23.82 -36.80 15.72
N GLY A 72 -24.85 -36.64 16.55
CA GLY A 72 -25.90 -37.63 16.79
C GLY A 72 -25.78 -38.33 18.13
N SER A 73 -26.91 -38.87 18.59
CA SER A 73 -27.00 -39.57 19.87
C SER A 73 -26.18 -40.87 19.91
N GLY A 74 -25.61 -41.18 21.06
CA GLY A 74 -24.92 -42.43 21.34
C GLY A 74 -23.41 -42.41 21.08
N HIS A 75 -22.86 -41.29 20.59
CA HIS A 75 -21.45 -41.18 20.24
C HIS A 75 -20.59 -40.56 21.33
N ASN A 76 -21.10 -39.58 22.08
CA ASN A 76 -20.33 -38.75 22.99
C ASN A 76 -20.93 -38.79 24.40
N ILE A 77 -20.87 -39.97 25.03
CA ILE A 77 -21.56 -40.23 26.30
C ILE A 77 -20.61 -40.05 27.49
N LEU A 78 -20.94 -39.08 28.34
CA LEU A 78 -20.38 -38.89 29.67
C LEU A 78 -21.13 -39.79 30.66
N LYS A 79 -20.42 -40.54 31.51
CA LYS A 79 -21.00 -41.48 32.48
C LYS A 79 -20.47 -41.20 33.89
N GLY A 80 -21.38 -40.82 34.78
CA GLY A 80 -21.06 -40.54 36.18
C GLY A 80 -20.34 -39.22 36.43
N ASN A 81 -20.21 -38.90 37.71
CA ASN A 81 -19.64 -37.64 38.18
C ASN A 81 -18.17 -37.48 37.75
N GLY A 82 -17.86 -36.34 37.15
CA GLY A 82 -16.51 -35.98 36.71
C GLY A 82 -16.06 -36.64 35.41
N SER A 83 -16.91 -37.39 34.71
CA SER A 83 -16.60 -37.85 33.35
C SER A 83 -16.46 -36.65 32.39
N GLN A 84 -15.54 -36.73 31.43
CA GLN A 84 -15.23 -35.63 30.51
C GLN A 84 -14.95 -36.12 29.08
N ILE A 85 -15.17 -35.23 28.12
CA ILE A 85 -14.80 -35.36 26.71
C ILE A 85 -14.11 -34.06 26.30
N ILE A 86 -12.97 -34.18 25.63
CA ILE A 86 -12.21 -33.03 25.12
C ILE A 86 -12.42 -32.96 23.61
N PHE A 87 -13.15 -31.96 23.15
CA PHE A 87 -13.38 -31.69 21.74
C PHE A 87 -12.26 -30.82 21.18
N ASP A 88 -11.66 -31.24 20.06
CA ASP A 88 -10.61 -30.53 19.32
C ASP A 88 -11.19 -30.01 18.00
N PHE A 89 -11.25 -28.69 17.84
CA PHE A 89 -11.69 -28.03 16.59
C PHE A 89 -10.66 -28.16 15.46
N GLY A 90 -9.44 -28.59 15.78
CA GLY A 90 -8.33 -28.78 14.86
C GLY A 90 -7.65 -27.49 14.39
N LEU A 91 -8.12 -26.35 14.88
CA LEU A 91 -7.59 -25.01 14.67
C LEU A 91 -8.11 -24.09 15.76
N GLU A 92 -7.48 -22.93 15.91
CA GLU A 92 -7.92 -21.85 16.78
C GLU A 92 -9.29 -21.31 16.35
N VAL A 93 -10.25 -21.28 17.26
CA VAL A 93 -11.61 -20.76 17.02
C VAL A 93 -11.98 -19.74 18.11
N GLY A 94 -13.14 -19.09 17.98
CA GLY A 94 -13.63 -18.19 19.01
C GLY A 94 -15.02 -17.66 18.78
N GLY A 95 -15.84 -17.60 19.84
CA GLY A 95 -17.23 -17.18 19.75
C GLY A 95 -18.16 -17.89 20.75
N ILE A 96 -19.34 -18.29 20.28
CA ILE A 96 -20.48 -18.75 21.11
C ILE A 96 -20.78 -20.24 20.87
N VAL A 97 -20.57 -21.06 21.89
CA VAL A 97 -20.82 -22.51 21.86
C VAL A 97 -22.28 -22.83 22.15
N THR A 98 -22.83 -23.76 21.38
CA THR A 98 -24.10 -24.44 21.64
C THR A 98 -23.88 -25.95 21.75
N ILE A 99 -24.42 -26.53 22.83
CA ILE A 99 -24.39 -27.97 23.12
C ILE A 99 -25.81 -28.51 23.05
N GLU A 100 -26.02 -29.51 22.20
CA GLU A 100 -27.23 -30.35 22.23
C GLU A 100 -26.93 -31.61 23.02
N TYR A 101 -27.85 -31.98 23.93
CA TYR A 101 -27.61 -33.11 24.82
C TYR A 101 -28.89 -33.91 25.14
N THR A 102 -28.69 -35.13 25.61
CA THR A 102 -29.72 -35.95 26.29
C THR A 102 -29.20 -36.40 27.64
N ALA A 103 -29.88 -36.02 28.72
CA ALA A 103 -29.52 -36.37 30.09
C ALA A 103 -30.42 -37.47 30.64
N SER A 104 -29.87 -38.46 31.35
CA SER A 104 -30.67 -39.51 32.00
C SER A 104 -31.16 -39.15 33.41
N ALA A 105 -30.63 -38.08 34.02
CA ALA A 105 -31.07 -37.55 35.31
C ALA A 105 -30.66 -36.07 35.44
N ALA A 106 -31.04 -35.45 36.57
CA ALA A 106 -30.55 -34.11 36.93
C ALA A 106 -29.03 -34.11 37.17
N GLY A 107 -28.39 -32.98 36.88
CA GLY A 107 -26.95 -32.80 36.99
C GLY A 107 -26.51 -31.44 36.46
N SER A 108 -25.24 -31.32 36.10
CA SER A 108 -24.69 -30.10 35.52
C SER A 108 -23.76 -30.42 34.34
N LEU A 109 -24.01 -29.73 33.22
CA LEU A 109 -23.14 -29.66 32.04
C LEU A 109 -22.13 -28.55 32.27
N ASN A 110 -20.84 -28.86 32.15
CA ASN A 110 -19.76 -27.89 32.39
C ASN A 110 -18.82 -27.79 31.19
N LEU A 111 -18.35 -26.58 30.89
CA LEU A 111 -17.51 -26.26 29.73
C LEU A 111 -16.24 -25.52 30.16
N ALA A 112 -15.07 -26.05 29.79
CA ALA A 112 -13.77 -25.41 29.97
C ALA A 112 -13.03 -25.29 28.62
N PHE A 113 -12.27 -24.21 28.45
CA PHE A 113 -11.73 -23.78 27.14
C PHE A 113 -10.22 -23.58 27.21
N THR A 114 -9.47 -24.05 26.21
CA THR A 114 -8.03 -23.80 26.12
C THR A 114 -7.54 -23.62 24.69
N GLU A 115 -6.57 -22.73 24.48
CA GLU A 115 -5.86 -22.60 23.19
C GLU A 115 -4.85 -23.74 23.00
N ALA A 116 -4.04 -24.01 24.02
CA ALA A 116 -2.96 -25.00 23.94
C ALA A 116 -3.35 -26.36 24.50
N LYS A 117 -2.76 -27.42 23.92
CA LYS A 117 -3.08 -28.81 24.27
C LYS A 117 -2.63 -29.18 25.69
N ASN A 118 -1.54 -28.61 26.17
CA ASN A 118 -0.97 -28.93 27.49
C ASN A 118 -1.78 -28.33 28.66
N TRP A 119 -2.81 -27.53 28.39
CA TRP A 119 -3.69 -26.95 29.41
C TRP A 119 -5.08 -27.59 29.45
N VAL A 120 -5.40 -28.53 28.55
CA VAL A 120 -6.72 -29.17 28.49
C VAL A 120 -7.12 -29.79 29.83
N GLY A 121 -8.38 -29.66 30.19
CA GLY A 121 -8.91 -30.17 31.44
C GLY A 121 -10.20 -29.47 31.85
N LYS A 122 -10.60 -29.67 33.10
CA LYS A 122 -11.86 -29.13 33.66
C LYS A 122 -11.78 -27.65 34.05
N VAL A 123 -10.65 -27.00 33.78
CA VAL A 123 -10.38 -25.60 34.09
C VAL A 123 -9.91 -24.94 32.79
N SER A 124 -10.53 -23.82 32.45
CA SER A 124 -10.14 -23.02 31.28
C SER A 124 -8.77 -22.37 31.51
N ASP A 125 -8.02 -22.15 30.45
CA ASP A 125 -6.83 -21.32 30.53
C ASP A 125 -7.21 -19.87 30.88
N SER A 126 -6.31 -19.15 31.54
CA SER A 126 -6.63 -17.82 32.05
C SER A 126 -6.80 -16.80 30.92
N SER A 127 -7.82 -15.94 31.00
CA SER A 127 -8.03 -14.84 30.07
C SER A 127 -8.39 -13.51 30.76
N ASN A 128 -8.91 -13.55 31.99
CA ASN A 128 -9.41 -12.36 32.68
C ASN A 128 -8.30 -11.43 33.23
N GLY A 129 -7.09 -11.92 33.49
CA GLY A 129 -5.97 -11.15 34.04
C GLY A 129 -6.02 -10.87 35.55
N ALA A 130 -6.94 -11.48 36.30
CA ALA A 130 -7.03 -11.35 37.76
C ALA A 130 -6.18 -12.38 38.53
N PHE A 131 -5.89 -13.53 37.90
CA PHE A 131 -5.00 -14.63 38.37
C PHE A 131 -5.34 -15.33 39.70
N LYS A 132 -6.20 -14.74 40.57
CA LYS A 132 -6.44 -15.26 41.92
C LYS A 132 -7.29 -16.53 41.98
N LEU A 133 -8.33 -16.63 41.15
CA LEU A 133 -9.27 -17.75 41.15
C LEU A 133 -9.35 -18.47 39.79
N GLY A 134 -8.62 -17.99 38.78
CA GLY A 134 -8.66 -18.49 37.41
C GLY A 134 -9.98 -18.22 36.68
N ASP A 135 -10.04 -18.65 35.42
CA ASP A 135 -11.23 -18.57 34.58
C ASP A 135 -12.23 -19.72 34.85
N GLY A 136 -11.77 -20.83 35.44
CA GLY A 136 -12.64 -21.94 35.83
C GLY A 136 -13.41 -22.53 34.64
N TYR A 137 -14.71 -22.75 34.78
CA TYR A 137 -15.58 -23.31 33.75
C TYR A 137 -16.96 -22.66 33.78
N LEU A 138 -17.69 -22.72 32.65
CA LEU A 138 -19.11 -22.40 32.62
C LEU A 138 -19.92 -23.61 33.07
N SER A 139 -20.96 -23.38 33.86
CA SER A 139 -21.83 -24.43 34.39
C SER A 139 -23.28 -24.16 34.02
N TYR A 140 -23.97 -25.20 33.56
CA TYR A 140 -25.40 -25.17 33.24
C TYR A 140 -26.11 -26.32 33.97
N ASN A 141 -27.09 -25.96 34.80
CA ASN A 141 -27.84 -26.92 35.60
C ASN A 141 -28.93 -27.60 34.75
N ILE A 142 -28.87 -28.92 34.68
CA ILE A 142 -29.88 -29.79 34.09
C ILE A 142 -30.83 -30.21 35.21
N THR A 143 -32.06 -29.71 35.18
CA THR A 143 -33.03 -29.90 36.27
C THR A 143 -33.83 -31.20 36.18
N ALA A 144 -33.92 -31.80 35.00
CA ALA A 144 -34.68 -33.02 34.73
C ALA A 144 -34.06 -33.85 33.60
N PRO A 145 -34.29 -35.17 33.56
CA PRO A 145 -33.88 -36.01 32.43
C PRO A 145 -34.60 -35.60 31.14
N GLY A 146 -33.95 -35.82 30.00
CA GLY A 146 -34.51 -35.54 28.68
C GLY A 146 -33.53 -34.88 27.73
N LYS A 147 -34.03 -34.51 26.55
CA LYS A 147 -33.30 -33.74 25.56
C LYS A 147 -33.27 -32.26 25.94
N GLY A 148 -32.15 -31.60 25.68
CA GLY A 148 -32.01 -30.17 25.90
C GLY A 148 -30.93 -29.55 25.04
N THR A 149 -30.92 -28.22 25.06
CA THR A 149 -29.93 -27.39 24.36
C THR A 149 -29.41 -26.34 25.32
N TYR A 150 -28.09 -26.17 25.37
CA TYR A 150 -27.45 -25.08 26.09
C TYR A 150 -26.66 -24.23 25.11
N THR A 151 -27.01 -22.94 25.02
CA THR A 151 -26.20 -21.93 24.33
C THR A 151 -25.58 -21.02 25.38
N MET A 152 -24.26 -20.83 25.31
CA MET A 152 -23.58 -19.97 26.28
C MET A 152 -24.00 -18.49 26.12
N PRO A 153 -24.10 -17.72 27.22
CA PRO A 153 -24.46 -16.31 27.15
C PRO A 153 -23.43 -15.47 26.37
N ASP A 154 -23.89 -14.43 25.69
CA ASP A 154 -23.05 -13.50 24.91
C ASP A 154 -21.88 -12.91 25.69
N LYS A 155 -22.14 -12.44 26.91
CA LYS A 155 -21.09 -11.90 27.79
C LYS A 155 -20.01 -12.93 28.15
N LYS A 156 -20.32 -14.23 28.03
CA LYS A 156 -19.39 -15.33 28.25
C LYS A 156 -18.70 -15.78 26.96
N LEU A 157 -18.84 -15.03 25.85
CA LEU A 157 -18.09 -15.26 24.62
C LEU A 157 -16.65 -15.63 24.95
N ARG A 158 -16.23 -16.82 24.52
CA ARG A 158 -14.83 -17.20 24.61
C ARG A 158 -14.17 -16.62 23.37
N GLY A 159 -13.11 -15.86 23.60
CA GLY A 159 -12.25 -15.36 22.53
C GLY A 159 -11.54 -16.52 21.84
N GLY A 160 -10.22 -16.55 21.87
CA GLY A 160 -9.44 -17.70 21.37
C GLY A 160 -9.61 -18.96 22.22
N PHE A 161 -9.85 -20.09 21.56
CA PHE A 161 -9.58 -21.45 22.06
C PHE A 161 -9.54 -22.45 20.89
N ARG A 162 -8.90 -23.60 21.08
CA ARG A 162 -8.96 -24.75 20.14
C ARG A 162 -9.65 -25.96 20.75
N TYR A 163 -9.51 -26.12 22.06
CA TYR A 163 -10.00 -27.28 22.80
C TYR A 163 -11.15 -26.87 23.71
N LEU A 164 -12.23 -27.66 23.68
CA LEU A 164 -13.38 -27.53 24.57
C LEU A 164 -13.52 -28.81 25.39
N THR A 165 -13.35 -28.73 26.69
CA THR A 165 -13.63 -29.84 27.60
C THR A 165 -15.06 -29.73 28.10
N VAL A 166 -15.87 -30.74 27.82
CA VAL A 166 -17.22 -30.88 28.38
C VAL A 166 -17.21 -31.96 29.44
N PHE A 167 -17.73 -31.68 30.63
CA PHE A 167 -17.77 -32.64 31.72
C PHE A 167 -19.06 -32.59 32.54
N LEU A 168 -19.45 -33.75 33.05
CA LEU A 168 -20.67 -33.94 33.84
C LEU A 168 -20.36 -33.83 35.34
N THR A 169 -21.12 -33.00 36.05
CA THR A 169 -21.15 -33.02 37.53
C THR A 169 -22.53 -33.51 37.98
N THR A 170 -22.58 -34.51 38.86
CA THR A 170 -23.83 -35.08 39.38
C THR A 170 -23.66 -35.56 40.82
N ALA A 171 -24.75 -35.54 41.59
CA ALA A 171 -24.80 -36.11 42.94
C ALA A 171 -24.84 -37.65 42.93
N ASP A 172 -25.02 -38.27 41.76
CA ASP A 172 -25.06 -39.71 41.60
C ASP A 172 -23.69 -40.36 41.83
N SER A 173 -23.54 -40.95 43.01
CA SER A 173 -22.35 -41.69 43.43
C SER A 173 -22.19 -43.06 42.76
N ASN A 174 -23.23 -43.58 42.11
CA ASN A 174 -23.22 -44.91 41.47
C ASN A 174 -22.89 -44.87 39.97
N ALA A 175 -22.54 -43.69 39.43
CA ALA A 175 -22.16 -43.49 38.02
C ALA A 175 -23.21 -43.96 36.98
N THR A 176 -24.50 -43.93 37.34
CA THR A 176 -25.63 -44.31 36.48
C THR A 176 -26.14 -43.15 35.62
N THR A 177 -25.89 -41.92 36.05
CA THR A 177 -26.24 -40.70 35.32
C THR A 177 -25.37 -40.59 34.08
N THR A 178 -26.01 -40.40 32.94
CA THR A 178 -25.35 -40.25 31.65
C THR A 178 -25.77 -38.95 31.00
N LEU A 179 -24.83 -38.30 30.34
CA LEU A 179 -25.05 -37.14 29.49
C LEU A 179 -24.51 -37.45 28.10
N ASP A 180 -25.40 -37.67 27.15
CA ASP A 180 -25.06 -37.88 25.74
C ASP A 180 -25.03 -36.53 25.02
N VAL A 181 -23.84 -36.09 24.61
CA VAL A 181 -23.64 -34.84 23.85
C VAL A 181 -23.88 -35.13 22.37
N SER A 182 -25.09 -34.83 21.90
CA SER A 182 -25.49 -35.14 20.52
C SER A 182 -24.90 -34.18 19.50
N ASP A 183 -24.69 -32.90 19.84
CA ASP A 183 -23.97 -31.98 18.95
C ASP A 183 -23.19 -30.93 19.75
N VAL A 184 -22.09 -30.47 19.15
CA VAL A 184 -21.30 -29.32 19.62
C VAL A 184 -21.12 -28.41 18.42
N SER A 185 -21.61 -27.19 18.52
CA SER A 185 -21.43 -26.16 17.50
C SER A 185 -20.93 -24.85 18.11
N LEU A 186 -20.19 -24.07 17.32
CA LEU A 186 -19.66 -22.77 17.68
C LEU A 186 -20.02 -21.76 16.59
N GLU A 187 -20.66 -20.65 16.96
CA GLU A 187 -20.77 -19.46 16.11
C GLU A 187 -19.50 -18.60 16.27
N ILE A 188 -18.73 -18.42 15.19
CA ILE A 188 -17.52 -17.61 15.15
C ILE A 188 -17.85 -16.12 15.33
N GLY A 189 -17.19 -15.50 16.33
CA GLY A 189 -17.39 -14.10 16.70
C GLY A 189 -16.42 -13.10 16.05
N PHE A 190 -15.22 -13.52 15.66
CA PHE A 190 -14.25 -12.63 15.03
C PHE A 190 -14.58 -12.33 13.56
N GLN A 191 -13.91 -11.32 13.02
CA GLN A 191 -14.17 -10.69 11.73
C GLN A 191 -15.67 -10.46 11.51
N PRO A 192 -16.34 -9.67 12.38
CA PRO A 192 -17.79 -9.67 12.48
C PRO A 192 -18.50 -9.16 11.23
N THR A 193 -17.88 -8.26 10.48
CA THR A 193 -18.47 -7.60 9.30
C THR A 193 -18.38 -8.42 8.02
N TRP A 194 -17.77 -9.62 8.04
CA TRP A 194 -17.52 -10.42 6.83
C TRP A 194 -18.52 -11.56 6.67
N SER A 195 -19.34 -11.54 5.62
CA SER A 195 -20.26 -12.65 5.37
C SER A 195 -19.54 -13.92 4.89
N ASN A 196 -18.33 -13.77 4.33
CA ASN A 196 -17.43 -14.86 3.93
C ASN A 196 -16.07 -14.70 4.62
N LEU A 197 -15.80 -15.49 5.66
CA LEU A 197 -14.53 -15.43 6.40
C LEU A 197 -13.30 -15.80 5.55
N ARG A 198 -13.48 -16.41 4.38
CA ARG A 198 -12.40 -16.82 3.47
C ARG A 198 -12.11 -15.80 2.38
N ALA A 199 -12.80 -14.66 2.37
CA ALA A 199 -12.66 -13.60 1.37
C ALA A 199 -11.37 -12.76 1.53
N TYR A 200 -10.22 -13.43 1.62
CA TYR A 200 -8.92 -12.76 1.81
C TYR A 200 -8.59 -11.88 0.61
N GLN A 201 -8.00 -10.72 0.90
CA GLN A 201 -7.69 -9.66 -0.05
C GLN A 201 -6.21 -9.67 -0.49
N GLY A 202 -5.47 -10.69 -0.07
CA GLY A 202 -4.10 -10.97 -0.47
C GLY A 202 -3.77 -12.45 -0.29
N TYR A 203 -2.66 -12.87 -0.88
CA TYR A 203 -2.21 -14.25 -0.89
C TYR A 203 -0.69 -14.34 -1.04
N PHE A 204 -0.14 -15.47 -0.62
CA PHE A 204 1.25 -15.82 -0.81
C PHE A 204 1.37 -17.32 -1.06
N HIS A 205 2.23 -17.71 -1.98
CA HIS A 205 2.51 -19.11 -2.25
C HIS A 205 3.94 -19.28 -2.77
N SER A 206 4.67 -20.20 -2.17
CA SER A 206 6.04 -20.55 -2.52
C SER A 206 6.21 -22.06 -2.68
N ASN A 207 7.38 -22.48 -3.14
CA ASN A 207 7.79 -23.89 -3.16
C ASN A 207 8.18 -24.46 -1.78
N ASP A 208 8.05 -23.66 -0.70
CA ASP A 208 8.28 -24.08 0.68
C ASP A 208 6.94 -24.08 1.43
N GLU A 209 6.39 -25.28 1.67
CA GLU A 209 5.10 -25.42 2.33
C GLU A 209 5.09 -24.96 3.79
N LEU A 210 6.25 -24.97 4.46
CA LEU A 210 6.33 -24.44 5.82
C LEU A 210 6.15 -22.92 5.81
N LEU A 211 6.79 -22.21 4.87
CA LEU A 211 6.62 -20.76 4.74
C LEU A 211 5.20 -20.40 4.32
N ASN A 212 4.57 -21.19 3.45
CA ASN A 212 3.15 -21.03 3.11
C ASN A 212 2.29 -21.11 4.38
N ARG A 213 2.42 -22.18 5.16
CA ARG A 213 1.67 -22.35 6.41
C ARG A 213 1.90 -21.20 7.41
N ILE A 214 3.15 -20.76 7.58
CA ILE A 214 3.50 -19.64 8.48
C ILE A 214 2.83 -18.33 8.03
N TRP A 215 2.86 -18.02 6.72
CA TRP A 215 2.22 -16.82 6.17
C TRP A 215 0.72 -16.81 6.48
N TYR A 216 0.03 -17.94 6.24
CA TYR A 216 -1.40 -18.07 6.50
C TYR A 216 -1.74 -18.14 7.99
N SER A 217 -0.83 -18.59 8.85
CA SER A 217 -1.04 -18.54 10.30
C SER A 217 -0.99 -17.12 10.83
N GLY A 218 -0.09 -16.27 10.32
CA GLY A 218 -0.10 -14.84 10.65
C GLY A 218 -1.35 -14.13 10.13
N ALA A 219 -1.77 -14.43 8.89
CA ALA A 219 -3.01 -13.90 8.31
C ALA A 219 -4.26 -14.31 9.11
N TYR A 220 -4.32 -15.57 9.55
CA TYR A 220 -5.44 -16.05 10.36
C TYR A 220 -5.42 -15.44 11.77
N THR A 221 -4.24 -15.22 12.35
CA THR A 221 -4.11 -14.56 13.66
C THR A 221 -4.67 -13.14 13.65
N VAL A 222 -4.30 -12.31 12.67
CA VAL A 222 -4.85 -10.95 12.59
C VAL A 222 -6.35 -10.94 12.33
N GLN A 223 -6.89 -11.97 11.66
CA GLN A 223 -8.33 -12.16 11.49
C GLN A 223 -9.03 -12.54 12.82
N THR A 224 -8.45 -13.44 13.62
CA THR A 224 -9.02 -13.78 14.94
C THR A 224 -9.02 -12.61 15.91
N ASN A 225 -8.16 -11.62 15.64
CA ASN A 225 -7.96 -10.44 16.48
C ASN A 225 -8.80 -9.24 16.02
N ALA A 226 -9.54 -9.34 14.91
CA ALA A 226 -10.56 -8.37 14.52
C ALA A 226 -11.89 -8.77 15.19
N VAL A 227 -12.31 -8.07 16.23
CA VAL A 227 -13.43 -8.49 17.10
C VAL A 227 -14.59 -7.50 17.06
N PRO A 228 -15.83 -7.92 17.40
CA PRO A 228 -16.93 -6.99 17.57
C PRO A 228 -16.65 -6.04 18.73
N VAL A 229 -16.97 -4.75 18.55
CA VAL A 229 -16.56 -3.69 19.49
C VAL A 229 -17.10 -3.86 20.92
N ASN A 230 -18.21 -4.58 21.09
CA ASN A 230 -18.84 -4.82 22.39
C ASN A 230 -18.45 -6.16 23.03
N THR A 231 -17.31 -6.72 22.62
CA THR A 231 -16.77 -7.99 23.12
C THR A 231 -15.41 -7.86 23.79
N GLY A 232 -15.07 -6.64 24.22
CA GLY A 232 -13.88 -6.36 25.01
C GLY A 232 -13.97 -6.99 26.39
N ARG A 233 -12.82 -7.27 26.99
CA ARG A 233 -12.76 -7.78 28.36
C ARG A 233 -13.36 -6.77 29.33
N GLN A 234 -14.22 -7.24 30.24
CA GLN A 234 -14.76 -6.42 31.32
C GLN A 234 -13.66 -5.88 32.24
N ILE A 235 -13.67 -4.56 32.46
CA ILE A 235 -12.84 -3.87 33.45
C ILE A 235 -13.75 -3.06 34.37
N PRO A 236 -13.59 -3.10 35.72
CA PRO A 236 -12.67 -3.96 36.49
C PRO A 236 -12.86 -5.45 36.23
N THR A 237 -11.77 -6.21 36.32
CA THR A 237 -11.78 -7.66 36.05
C THR A 237 -12.68 -8.39 37.05
N VAL A 238 -13.49 -9.33 36.56
CA VAL A 238 -14.33 -10.18 37.43
C VAL A 238 -13.47 -11.07 38.34
N ALA A 239 -13.97 -11.36 39.54
CA ALA A 239 -13.21 -12.12 40.53
C ALA A 239 -12.99 -13.60 40.14
N TYR A 240 -13.93 -14.20 39.41
CA TYR A 240 -13.89 -15.57 38.92
C TYR A 240 -14.56 -15.65 37.54
N GLY A 241 -13.99 -16.46 36.64
CA GLY A 241 -14.47 -16.56 35.26
C GLY A 241 -14.04 -15.37 34.40
N TRP A 242 -14.67 -15.22 33.24
CA TRP A 242 -14.45 -14.10 32.33
C TRP A 242 -15.78 -13.48 31.93
N ASP A 243 -15.78 -12.18 31.63
CA ASP A 243 -16.87 -11.49 30.95
C ASP A 243 -16.24 -10.66 29.81
N ASN A 244 -16.73 -10.85 28.58
CA ASN A 244 -16.30 -10.18 27.35
C ASN A 244 -17.48 -9.38 26.77
N ASN A 245 -17.88 -8.32 27.48
CA ASN A 245 -19.05 -7.49 27.18
C ASN A 245 -18.74 -5.97 27.26
N ALA A 246 -17.47 -5.59 27.33
CA ALA A 246 -17.08 -4.19 27.36
C ALA A 246 -16.98 -3.61 25.95
N THR A 247 -17.22 -2.30 25.86
CA THR A 247 -17.07 -1.53 24.62
C THR A 247 -15.62 -1.08 24.44
N LEU A 248 -15.04 -1.43 23.29
CA LEU A 248 -13.65 -1.18 22.93
C LEU A 248 -13.43 0.12 22.16
N GLY A 249 -14.45 0.57 21.42
CA GLY A 249 -14.32 1.72 20.52
C GLY A 249 -15.51 1.87 19.58
N PRO A 250 -15.39 2.74 18.55
CA PRO A 250 -16.45 2.99 17.57
C PRO A 250 -16.54 1.87 16.51
N GLY A 251 -17.65 1.85 15.75
CA GLY A 251 -17.85 0.96 14.61
C GLY A 251 -18.33 -0.45 14.98
N ASP A 252 -18.28 -1.37 14.02
CA ASP A 252 -18.73 -2.77 14.20
C ASP A 252 -17.57 -3.77 14.42
N THR A 253 -16.35 -3.39 14.06
CA THR A 253 -15.13 -4.22 14.17
C THR A 253 -13.96 -3.41 14.71
N ILE A 254 -13.06 -4.03 15.48
CA ILE A 254 -11.87 -3.39 16.02
C ILE A 254 -10.74 -4.40 16.21
N ILE A 255 -9.51 -4.01 15.87
CA ILE A 255 -8.35 -4.89 16.01
C ILE A 255 -7.83 -4.83 17.46
N VAL A 256 -7.56 -6.00 18.05
CA VAL A 256 -7.01 -6.16 19.41
C VAL A 256 -5.69 -6.92 19.40
N ASP A 257 -5.03 -7.00 20.55
CA ASP A 257 -3.75 -7.68 20.73
C ASP A 257 -3.81 -9.19 20.41
N GLY A 258 -4.80 -9.87 21.00
CA GLY A 258 -4.95 -11.32 20.89
C GLY A 258 -6.40 -11.79 20.97
N ALA A 259 -6.63 -13.01 20.53
CA ALA A 259 -7.98 -13.57 20.47
C ALA A 259 -8.54 -13.88 21.87
N LYS A 260 -7.75 -14.51 22.77
CA LYS A 260 -8.20 -14.99 24.10
C LYS A 260 -8.18 -13.93 25.19
N ARG A 261 -6.98 -13.45 25.52
CA ARG A 261 -6.72 -12.62 26.71
C ARG A 261 -6.55 -11.15 26.34
N ASP A 262 -6.70 -10.28 27.33
CA ASP A 262 -6.80 -8.80 27.23
C ASP A 262 -7.93 -8.29 26.33
N ARG A 263 -7.95 -8.69 25.05
CA ARG A 263 -8.91 -8.27 24.02
C ARG A 263 -9.06 -6.75 24.01
N ALA A 264 -7.93 -6.04 23.96
CA ALA A 264 -7.89 -4.59 23.99
C ALA A 264 -7.08 -4.04 22.81
N VAL A 265 -7.28 -2.76 22.50
CA VAL A 265 -6.43 -2.07 21.52
C VAL A 265 -5.05 -1.85 22.13
N TRP A 266 -4.01 -2.40 21.53
CA TRP A 266 -2.63 -2.19 21.94
C TRP A 266 -1.82 -1.66 20.75
N PRO A 267 -1.48 -0.35 20.71
CA PRO A 267 -0.78 0.24 19.57
C PRO A 267 0.59 -0.38 19.27
N GLY A 268 1.33 -0.87 20.27
CA GLY A 268 2.62 -1.55 20.05
C GLY A 268 2.50 -2.73 19.09
N ASP A 269 1.46 -3.55 19.27
CA ASP A 269 1.15 -4.71 18.43
C ASP A 269 0.86 -4.31 16.99
N MET A 270 0.25 -3.13 16.79
CA MET A 270 -0.11 -2.60 15.48
C MET A 270 1.11 -2.34 14.58
N GLY A 271 2.30 -2.15 15.18
CA GLY A 271 3.56 -2.03 14.44
C GLY A 271 3.86 -3.21 13.52
N ILE A 272 3.40 -4.41 13.89
CA ILE A 272 3.53 -5.65 13.10
C ILE A 272 2.19 -6.12 12.55
N ALA A 273 1.12 -6.02 13.34
CA ALA A 273 -0.20 -6.51 12.95
C ALA A 273 -0.76 -5.76 11.74
N VAL A 274 -0.66 -4.43 11.69
CA VAL A 274 -1.28 -3.62 10.62
C VAL A 274 -0.67 -3.90 9.23
N PRO A 275 0.67 -3.91 9.05
CA PRO A 275 1.25 -4.32 7.77
C PRO A 275 0.86 -5.75 7.36
N SER A 276 0.74 -6.66 8.33
CA SER A 276 0.34 -8.05 8.07
C SER A 276 -1.13 -8.14 7.66
N THR A 277 -2.02 -7.39 8.31
CA THR A 277 -3.42 -7.23 7.93
C THR A 277 -3.56 -6.69 6.52
N PHE A 278 -2.81 -5.64 6.17
CA PHE A 278 -2.87 -5.01 4.85
C PHE A 278 -2.56 -6.00 3.71
N VAL A 279 -1.46 -6.76 3.81
CA VAL A 279 -1.04 -7.67 2.73
C VAL A 279 -1.84 -8.98 2.65
N SER A 280 -2.69 -9.27 3.64
CA SER A 280 -3.38 -10.57 3.76
C SER A 280 -4.90 -10.44 3.70
N ILE A 281 -5.55 -10.04 4.79
CA ILE A 281 -7.01 -9.96 4.86
C ILE A 281 -7.55 -8.61 4.36
N GLY A 282 -6.74 -7.55 4.38
CA GLY A 282 -7.14 -6.22 3.88
C GLY A 282 -8.17 -5.48 4.74
N ASP A 283 -8.46 -5.96 5.96
CA ASP A 283 -9.37 -5.28 6.89
C ASP A 283 -8.70 -4.06 7.54
N LEU A 284 -8.89 -2.88 6.95
CA LEU A 284 -8.42 -1.62 7.50
C LEU A 284 -9.50 -0.86 8.28
N GLU A 285 -10.74 -1.36 8.32
CA GLU A 285 -11.83 -0.77 9.11
C GLU A 285 -11.57 -1.00 10.61
N SER A 286 -11.18 -2.22 10.99
CA SER A 286 -10.83 -2.54 12.37
C SER A 286 -9.61 -1.75 12.87
N VAL A 287 -8.65 -1.49 11.99
CA VAL A 287 -7.48 -0.64 12.25
C VAL A 287 -7.89 0.82 12.45
N LYS A 288 -8.77 1.36 11.59
CA LYS A 288 -9.32 2.72 11.73
C LYS A 288 -9.98 2.92 13.09
N ASN A 289 -10.83 1.98 13.50
CA ASN A 289 -11.59 2.07 14.74
C ASN A 289 -10.67 1.99 15.98
N ALA A 290 -9.64 1.14 15.92
CA ALA A 290 -8.61 1.06 16.96
C ALA A 290 -7.83 2.39 17.11
N LEU A 291 -7.38 3.00 16.00
CA LEU A 291 -6.71 4.29 16.06
C LEU A 291 -7.66 5.41 16.49
N GLN A 292 -8.90 5.40 16.00
CA GLN A 292 -9.89 6.43 16.34
C GLN A 292 -10.17 6.45 17.84
N VAL A 293 -10.32 5.29 18.49
CA VAL A 293 -10.54 5.29 19.94
C VAL A 293 -9.33 5.84 20.70
N MET A 294 -8.10 5.63 20.23
CA MET A 294 -6.91 6.24 20.84
C MET A 294 -6.94 7.76 20.76
N TYR A 295 -7.40 8.33 19.64
CA TYR A 295 -7.62 9.78 19.51
C TYR A 295 -8.78 10.28 20.38
N ASP A 296 -9.90 9.54 20.41
CA ASP A 296 -11.08 9.91 21.20
C ASP A 296 -10.78 9.94 22.70
N THR A 297 -9.82 9.13 23.16
CA THR A 297 -9.35 9.07 24.56
C THR A 297 -7.97 9.69 24.78
N GLN A 298 -7.46 10.50 23.84
CA GLN A 298 -6.15 11.15 23.99
C GLN A 298 -6.13 12.07 25.22
N ASN A 299 -5.05 12.02 26.01
CA ASN A 299 -4.91 12.88 27.18
C ASN A 299 -4.77 14.35 26.77
N ALA A 300 -5.13 15.25 27.70
CA ALA A 300 -5.10 16.70 27.45
C ALA A 300 -3.70 17.25 27.12
N ASP A 301 -2.64 16.58 27.58
CA ASP A 301 -1.24 16.92 27.30
C ASP A 301 -0.74 16.40 25.94
N GLY A 302 -1.60 15.72 25.17
CA GLY A 302 -1.29 15.12 23.87
C GLY A 302 -0.83 13.66 23.95
N SER A 303 -0.62 13.10 25.14
CA SER A 303 -0.19 11.71 25.25
C SER A 303 -1.31 10.72 24.93
N PHE A 304 -1.02 9.71 24.12
CA PHE A 304 -1.82 8.49 24.03
C PHE A 304 -1.55 7.53 25.20
N ALA A 305 -2.58 6.77 25.54
CA ALA A 305 -2.50 5.64 26.44
C ALA A 305 -1.66 4.49 25.82
N GLU A 306 -1.09 3.63 26.67
CA GLU A 306 -0.44 2.37 26.27
C GLU A 306 -1.44 1.37 25.67
N SER A 307 -2.67 1.35 26.19
CA SER A 307 -3.76 0.51 25.67
C SER A 307 -5.04 1.32 25.57
N GLY A 308 -5.91 0.98 24.61
CA GLY A 308 -7.25 1.56 24.49
C GLY A 308 -8.20 1.14 25.63
N PRO A 309 -9.39 1.76 25.70
CA PRO A 309 -10.42 1.38 26.66
C PRO A 309 -10.95 -0.04 26.42
N PRO A 310 -11.51 -0.69 27.45
CA PRO A 310 -11.65 -0.20 28.82
C PRO A 310 -10.39 -0.41 29.69
N LEU A 311 -9.30 -0.97 29.12
CA LEU A 311 -8.08 -1.26 29.87
C LEU A 311 -7.29 0.03 30.18
N SER A 312 -7.18 0.94 29.21
CA SER A 312 -6.72 2.33 29.36
C SER A 312 -5.42 2.52 30.16
N GLN A 313 -4.45 1.61 30.04
CA GLN A 313 -3.15 1.73 30.72
C GLN A 313 -2.38 2.93 30.18
N GLN A 314 -1.68 3.66 31.05
CA GLN A 314 -0.99 4.92 30.73
C GLN A 314 0.52 4.78 30.91
N ASN A 315 1.29 5.83 30.58
CA ASN A 315 2.72 5.96 30.87
C ASN A 315 3.66 5.05 30.05
N SER A 316 3.43 4.95 28.74
CA SER A 316 4.36 4.31 27.78
C SER A 316 4.71 5.26 26.65
N ASP A 317 5.99 5.60 26.52
CA ASP A 317 6.48 6.45 25.42
C ASP A 317 6.56 5.68 24.10
N THR A 318 6.87 4.38 24.14
CA THR A 318 6.96 3.53 22.95
C THR A 318 5.58 3.26 22.34
N TYR A 319 4.58 2.88 23.14
CA TYR A 319 3.21 2.67 22.65
C TYR A 319 2.53 3.98 22.20
N HIS A 320 2.86 5.09 22.85
CA HIS A 320 2.47 6.43 22.39
C HIS A 320 2.91 6.65 20.93
N MET A 321 4.18 6.43 20.63
CA MET A 321 4.73 6.59 19.29
C MET A 321 4.20 5.55 18.30
N TRP A 322 3.91 4.32 18.74
CA TRP A 322 3.28 3.32 17.89
C TRP A 322 1.87 3.71 17.43
N SER A 323 1.11 4.46 18.24
CA SER A 323 -0.17 5.04 17.79
C SER A 323 0.04 5.99 16.61
N MET A 324 1.10 6.80 16.67
CA MET A 324 1.44 7.75 15.61
C MET A 324 1.95 7.05 14.33
N ILE A 325 2.77 6.01 14.46
CA ILE A 325 3.22 5.19 13.32
C ILE A 325 2.03 4.43 12.71
N GLY A 326 1.12 3.92 13.53
CA GLY A 326 -0.13 3.29 13.11
C GLY A 326 -1.01 4.23 12.27
N THR A 327 -1.14 5.50 12.67
CA THR A 327 -1.82 6.55 11.88
C THR A 327 -1.20 6.71 10.50
N TYR A 328 0.12 6.76 10.39
CA TYR A 328 0.79 6.82 9.08
C TYR A 328 0.49 5.60 8.22
N ASN A 329 0.64 4.39 8.76
CA ASN A 329 0.39 3.16 8.01
C ASN A 329 -1.06 3.09 7.51
N TYR A 330 -2.03 3.44 8.36
CA TYR A 330 -3.44 3.48 7.98
C TYR A 330 -3.69 4.44 6.81
N VAL A 331 -3.17 5.67 6.87
CA VAL A 331 -3.33 6.66 5.80
C VAL A 331 -2.56 6.26 4.54
N LEU A 332 -1.37 5.67 4.69
CA LEU A 332 -0.58 5.14 3.56
C LEU A 332 -1.39 4.10 2.78
N PHE A 333 -2.09 3.20 3.46
CA PHE A 333 -2.83 2.11 2.81
C PHE A 333 -4.22 2.51 2.30
N THR A 334 -4.90 3.46 2.96
CA THR A 334 -6.30 3.83 2.65
C THR A 334 -6.46 5.16 1.91
N ASN A 335 -5.49 6.08 2.04
CA ASN A 335 -5.64 7.49 1.67
C ASN A 335 -6.89 8.16 2.29
N ASP A 336 -7.31 7.74 3.49
CA ASP A 336 -8.42 8.35 4.24
C ASP A 336 -8.01 9.73 4.79
N THR A 337 -8.09 10.76 3.94
CA THR A 337 -7.75 12.14 4.29
C THR A 337 -8.71 12.72 5.32
N THR A 338 -9.98 12.29 5.32
CA THR A 338 -10.97 12.71 6.31
C THR A 338 -10.57 12.29 7.72
N PHE A 339 -10.10 11.05 7.90
CA PHE A 339 -9.55 10.60 9.18
C PHE A 339 -8.32 11.42 9.60
N LEU A 340 -7.41 11.69 8.66
CA LEU A 340 -6.21 12.46 8.94
C LEU A 340 -6.55 13.90 9.36
N GLU A 341 -7.38 14.60 8.58
CA GLU A 341 -7.80 15.99 8.84
C GLU A 341 -8.51 16.11 10.19
N LYS A 342 -9.42 15.18 10.50
CA LYS A 342 -10.13 15.15 11.79
C LYS A 342 -9.17 15.07 12.98
N ASN A 343 -8.15 14.21 12.86
CA ASN A 343 -7.26 13.87 13.97
C ASN A 343 -5.92 14.64 13.94
N TRP A 344 -5.70 15.52 12.98
CA TRP A 344 -4.39 16.17 12.75
C TRP A 344 -3.91 16.99 13.94
N ASN A 345 -4.79 17.79 14.54
CA ASN A 345 -4.47 18.56 15.75
C ASN A 345 -4.05 17.65 16.92
N GLY A 346 -4.73 16.50 17.08
CA GLY A 346 -4.34 15.49 18.07
C GLY A 346 -2.96 14.89 17.77
N TYR A 347 -2.67 14.62 16.50
CA TYR A 347 -1.34 14.14 16.07
C TYR A 347 -0.24 15.16 16.37
N GLN A 348 -0.49 16.44 16.10
CA GLN A 348 0.47 17.51 16.39
C GLN A 348 0.77 17.62 17.89
N LYS A 349 -0.25 17.57 18.75
CA LYS A 349 -0.07 17.54 20.21
C LYS A 349 0.71 16.30 20.68
N ALA A 350 0.46 15.13 20.09
CA ALA A 350 1.23 13.92 20.39
C ALA A 350 2.71 14.10 20.03
N MET A 351 2.99 14.66 18.85
CA MET A 351 4.37 14.97 18.43
C MET A 351 5.04 15.99 19.35
N GLU A 352 4.33 17.03 19.78
CA GLU A 352 4.82 18.02 20.75
C GLU A 352 5.12 17.37 22.10
N TYR A 353 4.23 16.51 22.60
CA TYR A 353 4.41 15.76 23.84
C TYR A 353 5.70 14.94 23.83
N ILE A 354 5.87 14.06 22.83
CA ILE A 354 7.02 13.15 22.81
C ILE A 354 8.31 13.87 22.46
N TYR A 355 8.29 14.81 21.52
CA TYR A 355 9.49 15.56 21.14
C TYR A 355 9.93 16.54 22.24
N GLY A 356 9.00 17.01 23.07
CA GLY A 356 9.30 17.83 24.25
C GLY A 356 10.19 17.13 25.28
N LYS A 357 10.33 15.80 25.21
CA LYS A 357 11.22 14.99 26.05
C LYS A 357 12.64 14.85 25.48
N VAL A 358 12.93 15.39 24.31
CA VAL A 358 14.30 15.38 23.73
C VAL A 358 15.16 16.41 24.43
N ASN A 359 16.25 15.96 25.07
CA ASN A 359 17.13 16.83 25.86
C ASN A 359 18.20 17.51 24.98
N LEU A 360 18.41 18.81 25.17
CA LEU A 360 19.18 19.66 24.24
C LEU A 360 20.72 19.66 24.38
N PRO A 361 21.39 19.04 25.39
CA PRO A 361 22.81 18.74 25.28
C PRO A 361 23.09 17.48 24.45
N SER A 362 22.26 16.43 24.55
CA SER A 362 22.48 15.14 23.88
C SER A 362 21.77 15.01 22.53
N GLY A 363 20.62 15.67 22.35
CA GLY A 363 19.75 15.46 21.21
C GLY A 363 18.99 14.12 21.24
N LEU A 364 19.02 13.42 22.37
CA LEU A 364 18.33 12.14 22.58
C LEU A 364 17.05 12.36 23.38
N LEU A 365 15.98 11.62 23.03
CA LEU A 365 14.80 11.44 23.86
C LEU A 365 15.18 10.94 25.27
N ASN A 366 14.55 11.52 26.29
CA ASN A 366 14.55 11.05 27.66
C ASN A 366 13.22 10.35 27.94
N VAL A 367 13.23 9.01 27.90
CA VAL A 367 12.09 8.15 28.14
C VAL A 367 11.67 8.23 29.61
N THR A 368 10.45 8.72 29.82
CA THR A 368 9.83 8.86 31.15
C THR A 368 8.55 8.04 31.27
N GLY A 369 7.92 7.68 30.15
CA GLY A 369 6.90 6.64 30.07
C GLY A 369 7.57 5.26 30.05
N LEU A 370 7.76 4.66 31.22
CA LEU A 370 8.60 3.48 31.43
C LEU A 370 7.94 2.14 31.08
N ARG A 371 6.66 2.13 30.71
CA ARG A 371 5.95 0.87 30.44
C ARG A 371 6.24 0.40 29.02
N ASP A 372 6.71 -0.83 28.94
CA ASP A 372 6.98 -1.53 27.70
C ASP A 372 6.86 -3.04 27.94
N TRP A 373 6.00 -3.71 27.17
CA TRP A 373 5.74 -5.14 27.36
C TRP A 373 6.87 -6.02 26.80
N ALA A 374 7.54 -5.55 25.74
CA ALA A 374 8.60 -6.29 25.05
C ALA A 374 9.93 -6.28 25.81
N ARG A 375 10.07 -5.43 26.84
CA ARG A 375 11.33 -5.21 27.55
C ARG A 375 11.27 -5.52 29.04
N TRP A 376 12.44 -5.83 29.61
CA TRP A 376 12.59 -5.90 31.06
C TRP A 376 12.72 -4.51 31.69
N GLN A 377 13.57 -3.66 31.13
CA GLN A 377 13.84 -2.31 31.61
C GLN A 377 13.73 -1.30 30.47
N GLN A 378 13.24 -0.12 30.83
CA GLN A 378 12.99 1.02 29.94
C GLN A 378 13.27 2.31 30.73
N GLY A 379 13.56 3.41 30.04
CA GLY A 379 13.86 4.71 30.63
C GLY A 379 15.14 5.36 30.10
N PHE A 380 15.40 6.59 30.54
CA PHE A 380 16.57 7.38 30.11
C PHE A 380 16.65 7.51 28.59
N ASN A 381 17.82 7.34 27.98
CA ASN A 381 18.04 7.44 26.53
C ASN A 381 18.07 6.05 25.88
N ASN A 382 17.12 5.19 26.25
CA ASN A 382 16.97 3.83 25.72
C ASN A 382 16.93 3.82 24.19
N SER A 383 17.79 3.00 23.58
CA SER A 383 18.03 2.98 22.15
C SER A 383 16.82 2.58 21.33
N GLU A 384 15.99 1.64 21.79
CA GLU A 384 14.75 1.23 21.08
C GLU A 384 13.81 2.43 20.92
N ALA A 385 13.53 3.14 22.01
CA ALA A 385 12.69 4.33 21.97
C ALA A 385 13.25 5.41 21.04
N GLN A 386 14.58 5.52 20.91
CA GLN A 386 15.20 6.41 19.92
C GLN A 386 14.89 5.99 18.48
N MET A 387 14.96 4.69 18.17
CA MET A 387 14.64 4.15 16.84
C MET A 387 13.18 4.42 16.49
N ILE A 388 12.27 4.21 17.44
CA ILE A 388 10.84 4.46 17.27
C ILE A 388 10.57 5.96 17.10
N LEU A 389 11.25 6.84 17.84
CA LEU A 389 11.11 8.29 17.65
C LEU A 389 11.62 8.75 16.29
N HIS A 390 12.75 8.20 15.82
CA HIS A 390 13.25 8.48 14.47
C HIS A 390 12.20 8.12 13.41
N GLN A 391 11.62 6.92 13.51
CA GLN A 391 10.57 6.49 12.61
C GLN A 391 9.32 7.36 12.71
N THR A 392 8.91 7.75 13.92
CA THR A 392 7.77 8.64 14.17
C THR A 392 7.95 10.01 13.53
N LEU A 393 9.16 10.59 13.60
CA LEU A 393 9.47 11.87 12.95
C LEU A 393 9.44 11.74 11.41
N LYS A 394 9.95 10.63 10.86
CA LYS A 394 9.94 10.35 9.42
C LYS A 394 8.53 10.17 8.88
N THR A 395 7.72 9.34 9.53
CA THR A 395 6.33 9.10 9.13
C THR A 395 5.44 10.32 9.35
N GLY A 396 5.64 11.04 10.45
CA GLY A 396 4.99 12.33 10.69
C GLY A 396 5.31 13.37 9.61
N ALA A 397 6.56 13.43 9.14
CA ALA A 397 6.95 14.38 8.09
C ALA A 397 6.23 14.11 6.76
N GLU A 398 5.95 12.84 6.43
CA GLU A 398 5.14 12.46 5.28
C GLU A 398 3.66 12.79 5.49
N LEU A 399 3.10 12.53 6.67
CA LEU A 399 1.72 12.95 6.99
C LEU A 399 1.55 14.47 6.85
N ALA A 400 2.50 15.26 7.36
CA ALA A 400 2.49 16.71 7.25
C ALA A 400 2.46 17.16 5.79
N LYS A 401 3.25 16.51 4.93
CA LYS A 401 3.28 16.78 3.48
C LYS A 401 1.91 16.54 2.82
N TRP A 402 1.09 15.63 3.36
CA TRP A 402 -0.21 15.26 2.79
C TRP A 402 -1.38 16.11 3.29
N THR A 403 -1.25 16.75 4.45
CA THR A 403 -2.37 17.45 5.12
C THR A 403 -2.16 18.94 5.32
N ASP A 404 -0.92 19.44 5.32
CA ASP A 404 -0.63 20.84 5.62
C ASP A 404 0.55 21.38 4.79
N SER A 405 0.23 22.10 3.72
CA SER A 405 1.21 22.81 2.88
C SER A 405 1.54 24.21 3.39
N THR A 406 0.91 24.66 4.49
CA THR A 406 1.02 26.03 4.99
C THR A 406 2.04 26.17 6.11
N THR A 407 2.41 25.07 6.77
CA THR A 407 3.42 25.05 7.84
C THR A 407 4.70 24.34 7.41
N ASN A 408 5.83 24.69 8.04
CA ASN A 408 7.14 24.05 7.79
C ASN A 408 7.32 22.72 8.55
N LEU A 409 6.23 22.03 8.95
CA LEU A 409 6.31 20.84 9.81
C LEU A 409 7.04 19.67 9.17
N SER A 410 6.78 19.38 7.88
CA SER A 410 7.47 18.31 7.16
C SER A 410 8.99 18.50 7.17
N SER A 411 9.46 19.72 6.86
CA SER A 411 10.89 20.07 6.92
C SER A 411 11.44 20.03 8.34
N THR A 412 10.66 20.51 9.32
CA THR A 412 11.05 20.52 10.74
C THR A 412 11.28 19.11 11.26
N TRP A 413 10.32 18.20 11.05
CA TRP A 413 10.42 16.82 11.55
C TRP A 413 11.46 16.01 10.78
N THR A 414 11.64 16.25 9.48
CA THR A 414 12.76 15.67 8.71
C THR A 414 14.12 16.08 9.27
N THR A 415 14.28 17.38 9.59
CA THR A 415 15.52 17.90 10.19
C THR A 415 15.76 17.31 11.58
N ARG A 416 14.71 17.17 12.39
CA ARG A 416 14.78 16.54 13.71
C ARG A 416 15.17 15.07 13.63
N ALA A 417 14.61 14.32 12.68
CA ALA A 417 14.98 12.93 12.44
C ALA A 417 16.47 12.78 12.11
N ALA A 418 17.01 13.61 11.19
CA ALA A 418 18.42 13.59 10.82
C ALA A 418 19.36 13.91 11.99
N LYS A 419 19.00 14.90 12.83
CA LYS A 419 19.75 15.23 14.05
C LYS A 419 19.72 14.09 15.06
N LEU A 420 18.55 13.48 15.26
CA LEU A 420 18.38 12.33 16.15
C LEU A 420 19.19 11.13 15.67
N GLN A 421 19.16 10.80 14.37
CA GLN A 421 19.99 9.75 13.77
C GLN A 421 21.48 9.96 14.05
N THR A 422 21.97 11.20 13.89
CA THR A 422 23.36 11.55 14.19
C THR A 422 23.68 11.33 15.67
N ALA A 423 22.79 11.74 16.57
CA ALA A 423 22.97 11.55 18.01
C ALA A 423 22.96 10.06 18.41
N ILE A 424 22.05 9.25 17.85
CA ILE A 424 21.97 7.81 18.11
C ILE A 424 23.28 7.12 17.70
N ASN A 425 23.74 7.33 16.46
CA ASN A 425 24.97 6.73 15.94
C ASN A 425 26.23 7.15 16.72
N LYS A 426 26.22 8.36 17.30
CA LYS A 426 27.33 8.87 18.10
C LYS A 426 27.37 8.30 19.51
N TYR A 427 26.22 8.21 20.19
CA TYR A 427 26.17 7.94 21.62
C TYR A 427 25.78 6.51 21.98
N CYS A 428 25.00 5.84 21.12
CA CYS A 428 24.46 4.51 21.42
C CYS A 428 25.21 3.37 20.70
N PHE A 429 25.96 3.65 19.63
CA PHE A 429 26.72 2.61 18.93
C PHE A 429 27.98 2.24 19.71
N ASP A 430 28.30 0.94 19.77
CA ASP A 430 29.54 0.43 20.32
C ASP A 430 30.41 -0.12 19.18
N ASP A 431 31.42 0.66 18.78
CA ASP A 431 32.32 0.28 17.69
C ASP A 431 33.15 -0.97 18.00
N THR A 432 33.38 -1.29 19.28
CA THR A 432 34.15 -2.49 19.66
C THR A 432 33.34 -3.76 19.53
N TYR A 433 32.04 -3.69 19.85
CA TYR A 433 31.12 -4.81 19.68
C TYR A 433 30.58 -4.88 18.25
N GLY A 434 30.37 -3.74 17.60
CA GLY A 434 29.80 -3.63 16.25
C GLY A 434 28.27 -3.65 16.22
N ALA A 435 27.62 -3.20 17.29
CA ALA A 435 26.16 -3.06 17.40
C ALA A 435 25.77 -1.94 18.38
N PHE A 436 24.49 -1.54 18.40
CA PHE A 436 23.96 -0.58 19.35
C PHE A 436 23.81 -1.18 20.75
N LYS A 437 24.24 -0.41 21.75
CA LYS A 437 23.99 -0.67 23.17
C LYS A 437 22.56 -0.33 23.53
N ASP A 438 22.15 -0.77 24.71
CA ASP A 438 20.82 -0.53 25.27
C ASP A 438 20.45 0.95 25.42
N ASN A 439 21.45 1.79 25.68
CA ASN A 439 21.30 3.23 25.86
C ASN A 439 22.69 3.91 25.78
N ALA A 440 22.74 5.24 25.94
CA ALA A 440 23.98 6.02 25.82
C ALA A 440 24.90 5.96 27.06
N THR A 441 24.63 5.09 28.03
CA THR A 441 25.49 4.89 29.21
C THR A 441 26.51 3.76 28.99
N GLU A 442 27.34 3.49 30.00
CA GLU A 442 28.14 2.27 30.02
C GLU A 442 27.26 1.07 30.36
N THR A 443 27.00 0.24 29.36
CA THR A 443 26.23 -0.99 29.47
C THR A 443 26.84 -2.04 28.56
N LYS A 444 26.69 -3.31 28.94
CA LYS A 444 27.10 -4.48 28.14
C LYS A 444 25.93 -5.11 27.38
N LEU A 445 24.73 -4.54 27.51
CA LEU A 445 23.52 -5.03 26.86
C LEU A 445 23.44 -4.44 25.45
N HIS A 446 23.36 -5.30 24.44
CA HIS A 446 23.10 -4.94 23.04
C HIS A 446 21.77 -5.58 22.63
N PRO A 447 20.66 -4.83 22.69
CA PRO A 447 19.34 -5.42 22.63
C PRO A 447 18.96 -5.80 21.19
N GLN A 448 18.12 -6.82 21.04
CA GLN A 448 17.64 -7.32 19.76
C GLN A 448 16.74 -6.28 19.07
N ASP A 449 15.85 -5.62 19.82
CA ASP A 449 14.91 -4.61 19.33
C ASP A 449 15.59 -3.42 18.64
N ALA A 450 16.46 -2.68 19.34
CA ALA A 450 17.08 -1.47 18.85
C ALA A 450 18.01 -1.76 17.68
N ASN A 451 18.73 -2.89 17.70
CA ASN A 451 19.59 -3.29 16.59
C ASN A 451 18.78 -3.67 15.35
N SER A 452 17.68 -4.41 15.51
CA SER A 452 16.77 -4.73 14.41
C SER A 452 16.12 -3.48 13.81
N MET A 453 15.54 -2.63 14.67
CA MET A 453 14.91 -1.38 14.26
C MET A 453 15.92 -0.37 13.67
N SER A 454 17.17 -0.38 14.11
CA SER A 454 18.20 0.53 13.57
C SER A 454 18.44 0.30 12.08
N ILE A 455 18.42 -0.96 11.63
CA ILE A 455 18.55 -1.31 10.22
C ILE A 455 17.23 -1.02 9.51
N LEU A 456 16.11 -1.51 10.06
CA LEU A 456 14.79 -1.41 9.41
C LEU A 456 14.33 0.04 9.20
N PHE A 457 14.54 0.91 10.19
CA PHE A 457 14.16 2.32 10.12
C PHE A 457 15.26 3.23 9.55
N GLY A 458 16.33 2.64 9.01
CA GLY A 458 17.41 3.35 8.34
C GLY A 458 18.19 4.30 9.26
N VAL A 459 18.31 3.96 10.55
CA VAL A 459 19.10 4.73 11.52
C VAL A 459 20.58 4.38 11.43
N ALA A 460 20.91 3.09 11.32
CA ALA A 460 22.29 2.61 11.25
C ALA A 460 23.01 3.12 10.00
N ASP A 461 24.27 3.53 10.16
CA ASP A 461 25.13 3.87 9.03
C ASP A 461 25.37 2.64 8.12
N ALA A 462 25.50 2.87 6.81
CA ALA A 462 25.50 1.81 5.80
C ALA A 462 26.63 0.78 5.99
N ASP A 463 27.79 1.21 6.49
CA ASP A 463 28.96 0.36 6.79
C ASP A 463 28.78 -0.49 8.06
N ARG A 464 27.84 -0.13 8.94
CA ARG A 464 27.54 -0.86 10.19
C ARG A 464 26.48 -1.95 10.02
N ILE A 465 25.62 -1.86 8.99
CA ILE A 465 24.48 -2.78 8.76
C ILE A 465 24.90 -4.25 8.75
N ALA A 466 25.99 -4.59 8.04
CA ALA A 466 26.46 -5.96 7.92
C ALA A 466 26.91 -6.54 9.28
N SER A 467 27.57 -5.72 10.11
CA SER A 467 28.01 -6.08 11.45
C SER A 467 26.82 -6.33 12.38
N ILE A 468 25.88 -5.38 12.44
CA ILE A 468 24.67 -5.49 13.28
C ILE A 468 23.88 -6.76 12.92
N SER A 469 23.65 -6.97 11.62
CA SER A 469 22.96 -8.15 11.09
C SER A 469 23.70 -9.46 11.41
N GLN A 470 25.03 -9.45 11.52
CA GLN A 470 25.79 -10.63 11.98
C GLN A 470 25.64 -10.83 13.50
N ARG A 471 25.71 -9.76 14.30
CA ARG A 471 25.59 -9.82 15.77
C ARG A 471 24.24 -10.32 16.24
N LEU A 472 23.15 -9.97 15.57
CA LEU A 472 21.80 -10.47 15.90
C LEU A 472 21.74 -12.01 15.88
N THR A 473 22.49 -12.66 14.98
CA THR A 473 22.52 -14.13 14.90
C THR A 473 23.17 -14.82 16.10
N GLU A 474 23.93 -14.10 16.92
CA GLU A 474 24.57 -14.64 18.13
C GLU A 474 23.54 -14.99 19.21
N ASN A 475 22.33 -14.43 19.11
CA ASN A 475 21.21 -14.70 20.03
C ASN A 475 20.38 -15.93 19.64
N TRP A 476 20.71 -16.60 18.52
CA TRP A 476 19.87 -17.65 17.96
C TRP A 476 20.02 -18.98 18.70
N THR A 477 18.88 -19.61 18.94
CA THR A 477 18.73 -20.98 19.43
C THR A 477 18.11 -21.86 18.34
N PRO A 478 18.00 -23.19 18.54
CA PRO A 478 17.26 -24.05 17.62
C PRO A 478 15.80 -23.65 17.41
N ILE A 479 15.20 -22.88 18.34
CA ILE A 479 13.78 -22.55 18.32
C ILE A 479 13.51 -21.04 18.21
N GLY A 480 14.51 -20.20 17.91
CA GLY A 480 14.33 -18.76 17.74
C GLY A 480 15.41 -17.90 18.42
N ALA A 481 15.29 -16.58 18.30
CA ALA A 481 16.24 -15.62 18.88
C ALA A 481 15.82 -15.22 20.30
N VAL A 482 16.74 -15.37 21.27
CA VAL A 482 16.52 -14.93 22.65
C VAL A 482 16.77 -13.43 22.72
N ALA A 483 15.82 -12.67 23.25
CA ALA A 483 15.95 -11.22 23.38
C ALA A 483 16.87 -10.87 24.57
N PRO A 484 18.04 -10.24 24.36
CA PRO A 484 18.92 -9.88 25.48
C PRO A 484 18.27 -8.93 26.50
N GLU A 485 17.41 -8.02 26.03
CA GLU A 485 16.60 -7.08 26.82
C GLU A 485 15.44 -7.71 27.57
N LEU A 486 15.12 -8.97 27.25
CA LEU A 486 14.12 -9.78 27.92
C LEU A 486 14.65 -11.22 28.08
N PRO A 487 15.63 -11.43 28.98
CA PRO A 487 16.37 -12.68 29.08
C PRO A 487 15.48 -13.93 29.13
N GLU A 488 15.97 -15.03 28.55
CA GLU A 488 15.29 -16.33 28.41
C GLU A 488 14.06 -16.35 27.50
N ASN A 489 13.50 -15.19 27.13
CA ASN A 489 12.29 -15.12 26.32
C ASN A 489 12.66 -15.02 24.84
N ILE A 490 11.94 -15.79 24.03
CA ILE A 490 11.89 -15.62 22.59
C ILE A 490 10.60 -14.86 22.29
N SER A 491 10.76 -13.64 21.78
CA SER A 491 9.66 -12.76 21.43
C SER A 491 9.53 -12.68 19.91
N PRO A 492 8.49 -13.30 19.31
CA PRO A 492 8.20 -13.13 17.90
C PRO A 492 7.87 -11.68 17.51
N PHE A 493 7.45 -10.82 18.44
CA PHE A 493 7.35 -9.37 18.19
C PHE A 493 8.71 -8.77 17.84
N ILE A 494 9.71 -8.97 18.71
CA ILE A 494 11.06 -8.44 18.49
C ILE A 494 11.70 -9.12 17.26
N SER A 495 11.51 -10.44 17.13
CA SER A 495 12.00 -11.21 15.98
C SER A 495 11.34 -10.80 14.67
N SER A 496 10.13 -10.25 14.68
CA SER A 496 9.46 -9.72 13.49
C SER A 496 10.19 -8.50 12.92
N PHE A 497 10.85 -7.69 13.77
CA PHE A 497 11.74 -6.63 13.30
C PHE A 497 13.08 -7.20 12.81
N GLU A 498 13.63 -8.22 13.48
CA GLU A 498 14.90 -8.84 13.10
C GLU A 498 14.85 -9.48 11.71
N ILE A 499 13.81 -10.24 11.39
CA ILE A 499 13.68 -10.86 10.05
C ILE A 499 13.67 -9.80 8.95
N GLN A 500 13.00 -8.66 9.17
CA GLN A 500 12.95 -7.56 8.23
C GLN A 500 14.31 -6.85 8.13
N ALA A 501 14.99 -6.67 9.27
CA ALA A 501 16.35 -6.13 9.32
C ALA A 501 17.33 -6.97 8.50
N HIS A 502 17.24 -8.31 8.56
CA HIS A 502 18.05 -9.19 7.74
C HIS A 502 17.77 -9.04 6.24
N PHE A 503 16.50 -8.91 5.83
CA PHE A 503 16.18 -8.62 4.42
C PHE A 503 16.72 -7.26 3.97
N VAL A 504 16.60 -6.21 4.80
CA VAL A 504 17.17 -4.88 4.50
C VAL A 504 18.70 -4.94 4.42
N ALA A 505 19.34 -5.78 5.25
CA ALA A 505 20.78 -6.03 5.20
C ALA A 505 21.24 -6.93 4.03
N GLY A 506 20.33 -7.32 3.11
CA GLY A 506 20.64 -8.18 1.98
C GLY A 506 20.97 -9.62 2.38
N ARG A 507 20.40 -10.09 3.50
CA ARG A 507 20.59 -11.44 4.06
C ARG A 507 19.28 -12.22 4.14
N PRO A 508 18.64 -12.52 2.98
CA PRO A 508 17.42 -13.32 2.95
C PRO A 508 17.63 -14.73 3.52
N ASP A 509 18.85 -15.27 3.44
CA ASP A 509 19.24 -16.53 4.06
C ASP A 509 19.02 -16.52 5.59
N ARG A 510 19.44 -15.44 6.26
CA ARG A 510 19.26 -15.28 7.71
C ARG A 510 17.79 -15.10 8.06
N ALA A 511 17.08 -14.26 7.32
CA ALA A 511 15.67 -14.01 7.57
C ALA A 511 14.83 -15.30 7.46
N LEU A 512 15.02 -16.07 6.39
CA LEU A 512 14.30 -17.33 6.16
C LEU A 512 14.66 -18.40 7.21
N ASP A 513 15.92 -18.49 7.64
CA ASP A 513 16.33 -19.40 8.71
C ASP A 513 15.63 -19.05 10.04
N LEU A 514 15.63 -17.78 10.45
CA LEU A 514 14.93 -17.37 11.67
C LEU A 514 13.41 -17.57 11.59
N ILE A 515 12.80 -17.34 10.41
CA ILE A 515 11.38 -17.64 10.19
C ILE A 515 11.08 -19.13 10.45
N ARG A 516 11.87 -20.02 9.85
CA ARG A 516 11.71 -21.48 10.00
C ARG A 516 12.02 -21.95 11.41
N ARG A 517 13.00 -21.36 12.11
CA ARG A 517 13.34 -21.69 13.51
C ARG A 517 12.24 -21.31 14.48
N SER A 518 11.76 -20.07 14.43
CA SER A 518 10.83 -19.55 15.44
C SER A 518 9.38 -19.93 15.15
N TRP A 519 8.85 -19.49 14.02
CA TRP A 519 7.46 -19.76 13.65
C TRP A 519 7.26 -21.20 13.19
N GLY A 520 8.26 -21.75 12.50
CA GLY A 520 8.23 -23.16 12.08
C GLY A 520 8.32 -24.13 13.26
N TRP A 521 9.02 -23.79 14.35
CA TRP A 521 8.95 -24.58 15.59
C TRP A 521 7.55 -24.50 16.21
N TYR A 522 6.99 -23.30 16.37
CA TYR A 522 5.69 -23.12 17.03
C TYR A 522 4.56 -23.84 16.29
N ILE A 523 4.44 -23.66 14.98
CA ILE A 523 3.35 -24.25 14.18
C ILE A 523 3.40 -25.78 14.11
N ASN A 524 4.59 -26.37 14.33
CA ASN A 524 4.78 -27.82 14.38
C ASN A 524 4.86 -28.36 15.82
N ASN A 525 4.77 -27.49 16.83
CA ASN A 525 4.77 -27.92 18.22
C ASN A 525 3.42 -28.61 18.52
N PRO A 526 3.42 -29.84 19.07
CA PRO A 526 2.19 -30.61 19.31
C PRO A 526 1.23 -29.95 20.33
N ASN A 527 1.72 -28.97 21.09
CA ASN A 527 0.91 -28.21 22.03
C ASN A 527 0.43 -26.86 21.47
N GLY A 528 0.96 -26.40 20.33
CA GLY A 528 0.53 -25.17 19.66
C GLY A 528 -0.83 -25.32 18.99
N THR A 529 -1.33 -24.22 18.44
CA THR A 529 -2.65 -24.18 17.77
C THR A 529 -2.62 -24.80 16.38
N GLU A 530 -1.44 -24.95 15.77
CA GLU A 530 -1.23 -25.38 14.37
C GLU A 530 -1.85 -24.45 13.30
N SER A 531 -2.46 -23.32 13.70
CA SER A 531 -3.20 -22.42 12.81
C SER A 531 -2.90 -20.94 13.01
N THR A 532 -2.37 -20.51 14.16
CA THR A 532 -2.11 -19.09 14.50
C THR A 532 -0.65 -18.90 14.91
N VAL A 533 -0.26 -17.70 15.35
CA VAL A 533 1.07 -17.39 15.89
C VAL A 533 1.00 -16.93 17.34
N ILE A 534 1.90 -17.45 18.17
CA ILE A 534 1.94 -17.24 19.64
C ILE A 534 2.54 -15.89 20.01
N GLU A 535 2.12 -15.34 21.15
CA GLU A 535 2.68 -14.14 21.75
C GLU A 535 4.20 -14.24 22.01
N GLY A 536 4.64 -15.36 22.60
CA GLY A 536 6.04 -15.61 22.93
C GLY A 536 6.21 -16.93 23.67
N TYR A 537 7.45 -17.36 23.86
CA TYR A 537 7.79 -18.57 24.62
C TYR A 537 9.20 -18.47 25.22
N LEU A 538 9.56 -19.43 26.06
CA LEU A 538 10.88 -19.48 26.67
C LEU A 538 11.85 -20.29 25.80
N GLN A 539 13.14 -19.97 25.89
CA GLN A 539 14.22 -20.67 25.19
C GLN A 539 14.29 -22.19 25.50
N ASN A 540 13.71 -22.61 26.62
CA ASN A 540 13.60 -24.02 26.99
C ASN A 540 12.41 -24.75 26.31
N GLY A 541 11.68 -24.07 25.43
CA GLY A 541 10.54 -24.61 24.68
C GLY A 541 9.21 -24.63 25.43
N THR A 542 9.15 -24.11 26.66
CA THR A 542 7.88 -23.99 27.40
C THR A 542 7.13 -22.72 27.02
N PHE A 543 5.79 -22.80 27.01
CA PHE A 543 4.92 -21.64 26.89
C PHE A 543 4.88 -20.91 28.23
N GLY A 544 5.99 -20.26 28.60
CA GLY A 544 6.19 -19.56 29.87
C GLY A 544 6.59 -18.09 29.70
N TYR A 545 6.40 -17.53 28.50
CA TYR A 545 6.65 -16.12 28.19
C TYR A 545 6.07 -15.22 29.27
N ARG A 546 6.88 -14.34 29.86
CA ARG A 546 6.46 -13.39 30.91
C ARG A 546 5.77 -14.02 32.14
N SER A 547 5.85 -15.33 32.34
CA SER A 547 5.15 -16.03 33.43
C SER A 547 5.51 -15.44 34.81
N SER A 548 6.80 -15.21 35.07
CA SER A 548 7.30 -14.62 36.31
C SER A 548 7.05 -13.11 36.43
N ARG A 549 6.56 -12.43 35.38
CA ARG A 549 6.29 -10.99 35.37
C ARG A 549 5.04 -10.63 34.58
N GLY A 550 3.99 -10.34 35.33
CA GLY A 550 2.71 -9.84 34.82
C GLY A 550 1.65 -10.91 34.68
N TYR A 551 2.03 -12.19 34.68
CA TYR A 551 1.07 -13.31 34.62
C TYR A 551 0.92 -14.06 35.95
N SER A 552 1.51 -13.57 37.05
CA SER A 552 1.43 -14.21 38.37
C SER A 552 1.82 -15.70 38.38
N TYR A 553 2.83 -16.07 37.57
CA TYR A 553 3.28 -17.45 37.35
C TYR A 553 2.27 -18.38 36.67
N ASP A 554 1.22 -17.82 36.06
CA ASP A 554 0.24 -18.55 35.27
C ASP A 554 0.63 -18.59 33.79
N ALA A 555 1.28 -19.69 33.40
CA ALA A 555 1.69 -19.95 32.02
C ALA A 555 0.51 -20.19 31.05
N SER A 556 -0.69 -20.47 31.55
CA SER A 556 -1.88 -20.65 30.69
C SER A 556 -2.41 -19.32 30.13
N TYR A 557 -2.01 -18.20 30.74
CA TYR A 557 -2.48 -16.88 30.33
C TYR A 557 -2.00 -16.49 28.92
N ILE A 558 -0.78 -16.89 28.53
CA ILE A 558 -0.15 -16.53 27.24
C ILE A 558 -1.11 -16.72 26.07
N SER A 559 -1.13 -15.74 25.17
CA SER A 559 -1.95 -15.81 23.96
C SER A 559 -1.28 -16.67 22.90
N HIS A 560 -2.02 -17.64 22.37
CA HIS A 560 -1.61 -18.46 21.24
C HIS A 560 -2.07 -17.92 19.89
N SER A 561 -2.79 -16.80 19.89
CA SER A 561 -3.16 -16.03 18.71
C SER A 561 -2.93 -14.55 18.98
N HIS A 562 -1.74 -14.05 18.66
CA HIS A 562 -1.29 -12.69 18.99
C HIS A 562 -0.74 -11.94 17.77
N GLY A 563 -1.35 -10.81 17.42
CA GLY A 563 -1.15 -10.12 16.13
C GLY A 563 0.26 -9.55 15.97
N TRP A 564 0.92 -9.23 17.08
CA TRP A 564 2.28 -8.71 17.12
C TRP A 564 3.35 -9.71 16.61
N SER A 565 2.97 -10.97 16.42
CA SER A 565 3.83 -12.07 15.99
C SER A 565 3.66 -12.38 14.49
N ALA A 566 2.80 -11.65 13.78
CA ALA A 566 2.46 -11.91 12.38
C ALA A 566 3.50 -11.40 11.37
N GLY A 567 4.68 -10.94 11.81
CA GLY A 567 5.72 -10.35 10.97
C GLY A 567 6.11 -11.13 9.71
N PRO A 568 6.20 -12.48 9.72
CA PRO A 568 6.48 -13.23 8.50
C PRO A 568 5.47 -13.00 7.37
N THR A 569 4.20 -12.73 7.68
CA THR A 569 3.16 -12.48 6.69
C THR A 569 3.50 -11.26 5.84
N SER A 570 3.86 -10.13 6.45
CA SER A 570 4.28 -8.94 5.71
C SER A 570 5.70 -9.07 5.16
N ALA A 571 6.63 -9.70 5.89
CA ALA A 571 8.02 -9.82 5.45
C ALA A 571 8.19 -10.70 4.19
N LEU A 572 7.50 -11.83 4.11
CA LEU A 572 7.53 -12.70 2.93
C LEU A 572 6.92 -12.00 1.70
N THR A 573 5.85 -11.23 1.85
CA THR A 573 5.27 -10.44 0.76
C THR A 573 6.20 -9.30 0.33
N ASN A 574 6.69 -8.50 1.28
CA ASN A 574 7.43 -7.27 0.98
C ASN A 574 8.87 -7.53 0.50
N TYR A 575 9.52 -8.59 0.98
CA TYR A 575 10.95 -8.84 0.68
C TYR A 575 11.20 -10.07 -0.17
N VAL A 576 10.51 -11.19 0.07
CA VAL A 576 10.75 -12.43 -0.69
C VAL A 576 10.05 -12.37 -2.05
N LEU A 577 8.72 -12.15 -2.04
CA LEU A 577 8.01 -11.79 -3.27
C LEU A 577 8.54 -10.45 -3.80
N GLY A 578 8.85 -9.52 -2.89
CA GLY A 578 9.45 -8.23 -3.18
C GLY A 578 8.44 -7.11 -3.44
N LEU A 579 7.14 -7.37 -3.28
CA LEU A 579 6.06 -6.46 -3.65
C LEU A 579 5.64 -5.60 -2.45
N SER A 580 5.75 -4.28 -2.58
CA SER A 580 5.37 -3.33 -1.52
C SER A 580 4.82 -2.03 -2.09
N VAL A 581 3.88 -1.38 -1.39
CA VAL A 581 3.48 0.00 -1.70
C VAL A 581 4.50 0.99 -1.13
N THR A 582 4.79 2.05 -1.89
CA THR A 582 5.71 3.14 -1.50
C THR A 582 5.03 4.50 -1.46
N GLY A 583 3.80 4.59 -1.96
CA GLY A 583 2.99 5.80 -1.97
C GLY A 583 1.56 5.52 -1.51
N ARG A 584 0.84 6.59 -1.17
CA ARG A 584 -0.54 6.51 -0.67
C ARG A 584 -1.43 5.69 -1.59
N LEU A 585 -2.23 4.80 -1.02
CA LEU A 585 -3.17 3.92 -1.74
C LEU A 585 -2.53 2.97 -2.74
N GLY A 586 -1.20 2.83 -2.73
CA GLY A 586 -0.44 2.16 -3.80
C GLY A 586 -0.23 3.01 -5.06
N SER A 587 -0.40 4.34 -5.00
CA SER A 587 -0.12 5.23 -6.13
C SER A 587 1.31 5.05 -6.66
N SER A 588 2.25 4.73 -5.76
CA SER A 588 3.53 4.19 -6.13
C SER A 588 3.84 2.87 -5.41
N TRP A 589 4.61 2.01 -6.07
CA TRP A 589 4.95 0.67 -5.60
C TRP A 589 6.37 0.25 -5.99
N GLN A 590 6.86 -0.83 -5.38
CA GLN A 590 8.13 -1.45 -5.69
C GLN A 590 7.97 -2.96 -5.83
N ILE A 591 8.73 -3.55 -6.76
CA ILE A 591 8.98 -5.00 -6.84
C ILE A 591 10.49 -5.23 -6.75
N ALA A 592 10.98 -5.73 -5.61
CA ALA A 592 12.40 -6.01 -5.36
C ALA A 592 12.56 -7.40 -4.71
N PRO A 593 12.48 -8.49 -5.50
CA PRO A 593 12.49 -9.85 -4.97
C PRO A 593 13.81 -10.20 -4.27
N GLN A 594 13.75 -10.93 -3.16
CA GLN A 594 14.93 -11.54 -2.53
C GLN A 594 14.73 -13.05 -2.44
N PHE A 595 15.37 -13.78 -3.36
CA PHE A 595 15.06 -15.20 -3.56
C PHE A 595 15.42 -16.11 -2.39
N GLY A 596 16.51 -15.82 -1.67
CA GLY A 596 17.08 -16.76 -0.70
C GLY A 596 17.31 -18.14 -1.32
N ASP A 597 16.83 -19.17 -0.62
CA ASP A 597 16.89 -20.57 -1.05
C ASP A 597 15.64 -21.05 -1.83
N LEU A 598 14.66 -20.17 -2.06
CA LEU A 598 13.43 -20.50 -2.76
C LEU A 598 13.61 -20.49 -4.28
N THR A 599 12.82 -21.33 -4.96
CA THR A 599 12.83 -21.48 -6.42
C THR A 599 11.61 -20.88 -7.09
N SER A 600 10.49 -20.70 -6.39
CA SER A 600 9.32 -20.01 -6.94
C SER A 600 8.47 -19.37 -5.86
N VAL A 601 7.99 -18.17 -6.13
CA VAL A 601 7.05 -17.45 -5.26
C VAL A 601 6.05 -16.68 -6.12
N GLN A 602 4.79 -16.66 -5.70
CA GLN A 602 3.74 -15.79 -6.22
C GLN A 602 2.91 -15.24 -5.08
N GLY A 603 2.37 -14.06 -5.25
CA GLY A 603 1.51 -13.44 -4.26
C GLY A 603 1.02 -12.07 -4.70
N GLY A 604 0.21 -11.46 -3.85
CA GLY A 604 -0.40 -10.17 -4.13
C GLY A 604 -1.33 -9.71 -3.02
N PHE A 605 -1.78 -8.46 -3.15
CA PHE A 605 -2.75 -7.82 -2.27
C PHE A 605 -3.59 -6.81 -3.06
N THR A 606 -4.67 -6.30 -2.47
CA THR A 606 -5.49 -5.26 -3.08
C THR A 606 -5.32 -3.91 -2.39
N THR A 607 -5.52 -2.85 -3.16
CA THR A 607 -5.91 -1.54 -2.64
C THR A 607 -7.20 -1.12 -3.35
N SER A 608 -7.77 0.04 -3.00
CA SER A 608 -8.93 0.55 -3.75
C SER A 608 -8.60 0.94 -5.20
N LYS A 609 -7.31 1.00 -5.58
CA LYS A 609 -6.89 1.13 -6.99
C LYS A 609 -7.00 -0.19 -7.77
N GLY A 610 -7.00 -1.34 -7.10
CA GLY A 610 -7.07 -2.65 -7.74
C GLY A 610 -6.09 -3.67 -7.14
N LYS A 611 -5.79 -4.71 -7.92
CA LYS A 611 -4.92 -5.82 -7.53
C LYS A 611 -3.47 -5.51 -7.84
N TYR A 612 -2.58 -5.76 -6.89
CA TYR A 612 -1.13 -5.79 -7.10
C TYR A 612 -0.70 -7.24 -6.94
N GLN A 613 -0.10 -7.83 -7.97
CA GLN A 613 0.38 -9.19 -7.94
C GLN A 613 1.73 -9.32 -8.64
N ALA A 614 2.56 -10.20 -8.12
CA ALA A 614 3.83 -10.55 -8.71
C ALA A 614 4.06 -12.06 -8.57
N ALA A 615 4.89 -12.59 -9.45
CA ALA A 615 5.34 -13.97 -9.38
C ALA A 615 6.72 -14.09 -10.01
N TRP A 616 7.56 -14.94 -9.44
CA TRP A 616 8.84 -15.29 -10.03
C TRP A 616 9.14 -16.78 -9.88
N SER A 617 9.89 -17.32 -10.83
CA SER A 617 10.41 -18.69 -10.81
C SER A 617 11.85 -18.71 -11.29
N ARG A 618 12.69 -19.50 -10.62
CA ARG A 618 14.11 -19.66 -10.89
C ARG A 618 14.37 -21.02 -11.51
N ASP A 619 15.21 -21.03 -12.52
CA ASP A 619 15.73 -22.24 -13.13
C ASP A 619 17.03 -22.69 -12.44
N HIS A 620 17.39 -23.96 -12.64
CA HIS A 620 18.58 -24.58 -12.06
C HIS A 620 19.91 -23.91 -12.49
N ASP A 621 19.91 -23.20 -13.62
CA ASP A 621 21.09 -22.52 -14.15
C ASP A 621 21.33 -21.11 -13.57
N GLY A 622 20.43 -20.66 -12.68
CA GLY A 622 20.44 -19.35 -12.03
C GLY A 622 19.66 -18.25 -12.77
N SER A 623 19.08 -18.55 -13.93
CA SER A 623 18.12 -17.65 -14.59
C SER A 623 16.78 -17.64 -13.85
N TYR A 624 15.98 -16.60 -14.10
CA TYR A 624 14.66 -16.47 -13.50
C TYR A 624 13.71 -15.66 -14.39
N GLU A 625 12.43 -15.95 -14.25
CA GLU A 625 11.33 -15.18 -14.82
C GLU A 625 10.64 -14.41 -13.70
N LEU A 626 10.27 -13.15 -13.96
CA LEU A 626 9.48 -12.30 -13.07
C LEU A 626 8.32 -11.73 -13.87
N SER A 627 7.10 -12.03 -13.44
CA SER A 627 5.85 -11.47 -13.97
C SER A 627 5.18 -10.63 -12.89
N PHE A 628 4.50 -9.57 -13.29
CA PHE A 628 3.71 -8.75 -12.38
C PHE A 628 2.53 -8.12 -13.10
N ASP A 629 1.49 -7.81 -12.34
CA ASP A 629 0.28 -7.14 -12.79
C ASP A 629 -0.17 -6.19 -11.68
N VAL A 630 -0.39 -4.93 -12.04
CA VAL A 630 -0.62 -3.81 -11.14
C VAL A 630 -1.65 -2.87 -11.77
N PRO A 631 -2.37 -2.07 -10.97
CA PRO A 631 -3.39 -1.19 -11.52
C PRO A 631 -2.82 -0.14 -12.49
N GLU A 632 -3.62 0.17 -13.51
CA GLU A 632 -3.40 1.34 -14.37
C GLU A 632 -3.36 2.62 -13.50
N ASP A 633 -2.67 3.66 -13.98
CA ASP A 633 -2.45 4.92 -13.22
C ASP A 633 -1.71 4.77 -11.89
N THR A 634 -0.72 3.88 -11.88
CA THR A 634 0.28 3.75 -10.82
C THR A 634 1.69 3.83 -11.39
N GLU A 635 2.66 4.20 -10.56
CA GLU A 635 4.07 4.18 -10.92
C GLU A 635 4.86 3.25 -10.00
N GLY A 636 5.90 2.62 -10.51
CA GLY A 636 6.69 1.75 -9.66
C GLY A 636 8.10 1.49 -10.16
N VAL A 637 8.88 0.89 -9.28
CA VAL A 637 10.26 0.48 -9.58
C VAL A 637 10.38 -1.02 -9.43
N VAL A 638 10.79 -1.69 -10.51
CA VAL A 638 11.17 -3.11 -10.48
C VAL A 638 12.70 -3.19 -10.35
N ILE A 639 13.19 -3.78 -9.27
CA ILE A 639 14.60 -4.00 -8.98
C ILE A 639 14.90 -5.48 -9.21
N LEU A 640 15.64 -5.76 -10.27
CA LEU A 640 16.04 -7.11 -10.66
C LEU A 640 17.28 -7.56 -9.86
N PRO A 641 17.21 -8.67 -9.10
CA PRO A 641 18.36 -9.25 -8.42
C PRO A 641 19.46 -9.66 -9.40
N SER A 642 20.73 -9.51 -9.01
CA SER A 642 21.83 -10.00 -9.84
C SER A 642 21.85 -11.52 -9.85
N PRO A 643 21.88 -12.18 -11.01
CA PRO A 643 22.33 -13.57 -11.08
C PRO A 643 23.83 -13.57 -10.75
N GLY A 644 24.21 -14.13 -9.59
CA GLY A 644 25.59 -14.19 -9.14
C GLY A 644 26.53 -14.90 -10.15
N GLY A 645 27.82 -14.58 -10.11
CA GLY A 645 28.88 -15.24 -10.90
C GLY A 645 29.42 -14.44 -12.09
N LYS A 646 30.41 -15.03 -12.80
CA LYS A 646 31.15 -14.39 -13.92
C LYS A 646 30.43 -14.42 -15.28
N LYS A 647 29.17 -14.90 -15.34
CA LYS A 647 28.43 -15.04 -16.60
C LYS A 647 27.95 -13.68 -17.13
N LYS A 648 27.81 -13.56 -18.45
CA LYS A 648 27.30 -12.37 -19.12
C LYS A 648 25.83 -12.15 -18.70
N LYS A 649 25.54 -11.01 -18.07
CA LYS A 649 24.19 -10.66 -17.59
C LYS A 649 23.35 -10.17 -18.76
N SER A 650 22.17 -10.75 -18.95
CA SER A 650 21.17 -10.31 -19.92
C SER A 650 19.79 -10.37 -19.28
N ALA A 651 18.95 -9.38 -19.57
CA ALA A 651 17.55 -9.39 -19.18
C ALA A 651 16.69 -8.95 -20.37
N SER A 652 15.42 -9.36 -20.38
CA SER A 652 14.43 -8.88 -21.33
C SER A 652 13.13 -8.57 -20.62
N LEU A 653 12.44 -7.52 -21.05
CA LEU A 653 11.09 -7.19 -20.58
C LEU A 653 10.13 -7.37 -21.75
N ASN A 654 9.12 -8.24 -21.59
CA ASN A 654 8.14 -8.55 -22.64
C ASN A 654 8.80 -8.89 -24.00
N GLY A 655 9.87 -9.69 -23.97
CA GLY A 655 10.66 -10.08 -25.15
C GLY A 655 11.66 -9.04 -25.67
N LYS A 656 11.69 -7.81 -25.13
CA LYS A 656 12.63 -6.76 -25.53
C LYS A 656 13.88 -6.79 -24.66
N ALA A 657 15.06 -6.91 -25.27
CA ALA A 657 16.33 -6.94 -24.54
C ALA A 657 16.59 -5.64 -23.76
N LEU A 658 17.01 -5.78 -22.51
CA LEU A 658 17.44 -4.69 -21.63
C LEU A 658 18.96 -4.66 -21.55
N LYS A 659 19.56 -3.47 -21.70
CA LYS A 659 20.99 -3.29 -21.45
C LYS A 659 21.27 -3.34 -19.95
N TRP A 660 22.03 -4.34 -19.50
CA TRP A 660 22.55 -4.41 -18.14
C TRP A 660 23.72 -3.44 -18.00
N GLY A 661 23.67 -2.54 -17.01
CA GLY A 661 24.74 -1.56 -16.75
C GLY A 661 25.95 -2.18 -16.05
N SER A 662 26.91 -1.37 -15.62
CA SER A 662 28.06 -1.82 -14.81
C SER A 662 27.71 -2.21 -13.36
N GLY A 663 26.46 -2.00 -12.93
CA GLY A 663 25.97 -2.31 -11.58
C GLY A 663 25.54 -3.76 -11.36
N GLU A 664 25.45 -4.15 -10.09
CA GLU A 664 24.97 -5.48 -9.69
C GLU A 664 23.45 -5.61 -9.83
N THR A 665 22.68 -4.55 -9.61
CA THR A 665 21.21 -4.55 -9.74
C THR A 665 20.76 -3.74 -10.96
N LYS A 666 19.60 -4.10 -11.52
CA LYS A 666 18.95 -3.34 -12.60
C LYS A 666 17.60 -2.84 -12.13
N SER A 667 17.45 -1.52 -12.06
CA SER A 667 16.17 -0.87 -11.78
C SER A 667 15.44 -0.51 -13.07
N ILE A 668 14.14 -0.77 -13.13
CA ILE A 668 13.23 -0.45 -14.22
C ILE A 668 12.12 0.42 -13.63
N SER A 669 12.02 1.67 -14.08
CA SER A 669 10.89 2.53 -13.73
C SER A 669 9.71 2.23 -14.64
N ILE A 670 8.59 1.84 -14.03
CA ILE A 670 7.28 1.74 -14.65
C ILE A 670 6.55 3.04 -14.33
N ARG A 671 6.16 3.79 -15.34
CA ARG A 671 5.37 5.02 -15.16
C ARG A 671 4.19 4.96 -16.11
N SER A 672 3.04 5.48 -15.69
CA SER A 672 2.05 5.95 -16.65
C SER A 672 2.74 7.05 -17.48
N GLY A 673 2.93 6.79 -18.77
CA GLY A 673 3.66 7.71 -19.62
C GLY A 673 2.94 9.07 -19.68
N GLY A 674 3.64 10.15 -19.32
CA GLY A 674 3.25 11.48 -19.78
C GLY A 674 3.24 11.47 -21.31
N SER A 675 2.19 12.03 -21.91
CA SER A 675 1.90 11.93 -23.34
C SER A 675 2.96 12.64 -24.21
N TYR A 676 4.00 11.94 -24.69
CA TYR A 676 5.04 12.45 -25.61
C TYR A 676 4.76 12.11 -27.09
N ARG A 677 3.48 12.06 -27.47
CA ARG A 677 2.97 11.47 -28.72
C ARG A 677 3.59 12.02 -29.99
N GLY A 678 3.65 13.34 -30.16
CA GLY A 678 4.12 13.95 -31.40
C GLY A 678 5.60 13.67 -31.67
N VAL A 679 6.49 14.28 -30.88
CA VAL A 679 7.95 14.11 -31.06
C VAL A 679 8.38 12.67 -30.78
N GLY A 680 7.71 11.95 -29.87
CA GLY A 680 7.96 10.54 -29.63
C GLY A 680 7.61 9.66 -30.83
N ASN A 681 6.52 9.93 -31.54
CA ASN A 681 6.18 9.24 -32.79
C ASN A 681 7.22 9.52 -33.88
N LEU A 682 7.71 10.75 -33.99
CA LEU A 682 8.81 11.08 -34.91
C LEU A 682 10.06 10.23 -34.63
N ILE A 683 10.51 10.17 -33.37
CA ILE A 683 11.69 9.36 -32.99
C ILE A 683 11.44 7.88 -33.26
N LEU A 684 10.26 7.37 -32.89
CA LEU A 684 9.89 5.97 -33.09
C LEU A 684 9.86 5.60 -34.57
N THR A 685 9.28 6.43 -35.42
CA THR A 685 9.22 6.20 -36.86
C THR A 685 10.62 6.12 -37.47
N HIS A 686 11.55 7.01 -37.07
CA HIS A 686 12.94 6.93 -37.52
C HIS A 686 13.68 5.68 -37.01
N LEU A 687 13.36 5.19 -35.81
CA LEU A 687 13.93 3.94 -35.30
C LEU A 687 13.39 2.70 -36.03
N LEU A 688 12.15 2.75 -36.48
CA LEU A 688 11.51 1.66 -37.23
C LEU A 688 11.89 1.65 -38.71
N ASP A 689 12.47 2.74 -39.23
CA ASP A 689 13.02 2.79 -40.58
C ASP A 689 14.16 1.77 -40.73
N PRO A 690 14.05 0.80 -41.67
CA PRO A 690 15.11 -0.17 -41.94
C PRO A 690 16.48 0.46 -42.22
N ALA A 691 16.52 1.68 -42.77
CA ALA A 691 17.76 2.41 -43.02
C ALA A 691 18.53 2.76 -41.73
N ASN A 692 17.88 2.70 -40.56
CA ASN A 692 18.46 2.98 -39.25
C ASN A 692 18.69 1.74 -38.38
N GLN A 693 18.41 0.54 -38.90
CA GLN A 693 18.58 -0.69 -38.15
C GLN A 693 20.04 -0.89 -37.70
N GLY A 694 20.25 -1.05 -36.39
CA GLY A 694 21.58 -1.22 -35.79
C GLY A 694 22.37 0.09 -35.58
N LYS A 695 21.87 1.24 -36.04
CA LYS A 695 22.49 2.55 -35.77
C LYS A 695 22.12 3.05 -34.37
N LYS A 696 23.06 3.73 -33.71
CA LYS A 696 22.79 4.44 -32.45
C LYS A 696 22.43 5.89 -32.78
N LEU A 697 21.14 6.20 -32.82
CA LEU A 697 20.64 7.52 -33.16
C LEU A 697 20.89 8.55 -32.04
N HIS A 698 21.21 9.77 -32.44
CA HIS A 698 21.33 10.92 -31.55
C HIS A 698 20.34 12.01 -32.01
N CYS A 699 19.32 12.24 -31.20
CA CYS A 699 18.28 13.24 -31.45
C CYS A 699 18.76 14.64 -31.09
N PHE A 700 18.46 15.62 -31.93
CA PHE A 700 18.75 17.04 -31.70
C PHE A 700 17.48 17.85 -31.84
N ILE A 701 17.13 18.61 -30.81
CA ILE A 701 15.95 19.49 -30.81
C ILE A 701 16.29 20.88 -30.29
N SER A 702 15.71 21.91 -30.90
CA SER A 702 15.80 23.30 -30.46
C SER A 702 14.58 23.70 -29.63
N SER A 703 14.49 23.28 -28.37
CA SER A 703 13.31 23.63 -27.54
C SER A 703 13.60 23.61 -26.04
N GLY A 704 13.47 24.76 -25.39
CA GLY A 704 13.52 24.89 -23.93
C GLY A 704 12.18 24.67 -23.22
N GLY A 705 11.16 24.19 -23.94
CA GLY A 705 9.78 24.00 -23.46
C GLY A 705 9.34 22.54 -23.46
N ASN A 706 8.03 22.31 -23.58
CA ASN A 706 7.45 20.96 -23.50
C ASN A 706 7.94 20.02 -24.60
N ALA A 707 8.17 20.52 -25.82
CA ALA A 707 8.65 19.67 -26.93
C ALA A 707 10.07 19.14 -26.67
N GLY A 708 10.98 19.98 -26.12
CA GLY A 708 12.32 19.55 -25.73
C GLY A 708 12.29 18.49 -24.62
N LEU A 709 11.45 18.71 -23.61
CA LEU A 709 11.29 17.74 -22.52
C LEU A 709 10.70 16.40 -23.02
N ALA A 710 9.69 16.47 -23.90
CA ALA A 710 9.10 15.29 -24.53
C ALA A 710 10.13 14.54 -25.38
N ALA A 711 10.96 15.24 -26.15
CA ALA A 711 12.02 14.64 -26.96
C ALA A 711 13.06 13.92 -26.11
N VAL A 712 13.50 14.55 -25.01
CA VAL A 712 14.48 13.96 -24.08
C VAL A 712 13.94 12.68 -23.44
N ILE A 713 12.69 12.73 -22.95
CA ILE A 713 12.04 11.58 -22.32
C ILE A 713 11.84 10.45 -23.34
N ALA A 714 11.29 10.77 -24.51
CA ALA A 714 11.05 9.79 -25.56
C ALA A 714 12.37 9.17 -26.08
N ALA A 715 13.40 9.98 -26.31
CA ALA A 715 14.71 9.49 -26.73
C ALA A 715 15.33 8.57 -25.67
N ARG A 716 15.29 8.96 -24.39
CA ARG A 716 15.78 8.13 -23.27
C ARG A 716 15.05 6.77 -23.24
N ASP A 717 13.72 6.79 -23.32
CA ASP A 717 12.89 5.59 -23.21
C ASP A 717 13.04 4.67 -24.45
N LEU A 718 13.31 5.26 -25.62
CA LEU A 718 13.58 4.55 -26.86
C LEU A 718 15.05 4.15 -27.04
N GLY A 719 15.94 4.55 -26.12
CA GLY A 719 17.36 4.20 -26.14
C GLY A 719 18.25 5.05 -27.07
N CYS A 720 17.78 6.23 -27.47
CA CYS A 720 18.50 7.24 -28.22
C CYS A 720 19.21 8.24 -27.30
N LEU A 721 20.24 8.91 -27.81
CA LEU A 721 20.79 10.11 -27.18
C LEU A 721 19.91 11.32 -27.55
N CYS A 722 19.91 12.36 -26.72
CA CYS A 722 19.17 13.60 -27.02
C CYS A 722 19.93 14.84 -26.55
N THR A 723 20.31 15.70 -27.49
CA THR A 723 20.88 17.02 -27.20
C THR A 723 19.85 18.10 -27.47
N VAL A 724 19.71 19.03 -26.53
CA VAL A 724 18.73 20.11 -26.61
C VAL A 724 19.47 21.45 -26.74
N VAL A 725 19.21 22.20 -27.80
CA VAL A 725 19.72 23.56 -27.94
C VAL A 725 18.62 24.54 -27.55
N VAL A 726 18.93 25.47 -26.65
CA VAL A 726 17.97 26.46 -26.14
C VAL A 726 18.55 27.87 -26.24
N PRO A 727 17.74 28.93 -26.37
CA PRO A 727 18.26 30.29 -26.37
C PRO A 727 18.82 30.69 -25.00
N MET A 728 19.62 31.77 -24.97
CA MET A 728 20.15 32.36 -23.73
C MET A 728 19.04 32.79 -22.75
N SER A 729 17.83 33.03 -23.24
CA SER A 729 16.64 33.38 -22.45
C SER A 729 15.96 32.19 -21.77
N CYS A 730 16.38 30.94 -22.04
CA CYS A 730 15.80 29.76 -21.40
C CYS A 730 16.04 29.79 -19.88
N LYS A 731 14.96 29.62 -19.11
CA LYS A 731 15.02 29.69 -17.65
C LYS A 731 15.90 28.57 -17.08
N PRO A 732 16.73 28.83 -16.05
CA PRO A 732 17.56 27.81 -15.40
C PRO A 732 16.77 26.57 -14.95
N MET A 733 15.55 26.77 -14.46
CA MET A 733 14.65 25.67 -14.06
C MET A 733 14.37 24.69 -15.21
N MET A 734 14.20 25.18 -16.45
CA MET A 734 13.94 24.31 -17.60
C MET A 734 15.19 23.56 -18.04
N ILE A 735 16.36 24.20 -17.97
CA ILE A 735 17.65 23.56 -18.27
C ILE A 735 17.89 22.40 -17.30
N GLU A 736 17.69 22.62 -16.01
CA GLU A 736 17.85 21.57 -15.00
C GLU A 736 16.81 20.47 -15.17
N LYS A 737 15.56 20.79 -15.52
CA LYS A 737 14.54 19.78 -15.87
C LYS A 737 14.93 18.93 -17.07
N LEU A 738 15.48 19.52 -18.14
CA LEU A 738 15.93 18.80 -19.33
C LEU A 738 17.10 17.85 -19.00
N LYS A 739 18.08 18.31 -18.22
CA LYS A 739 19.19 17.47 -17.75
C LYS A 739 18.67 16.31 -16.89
N ALA A 740 17.82 16.60 -15.91
CA ALA A 740 17.23 15.61 -15.02
C ALA A 740 16.35 14.60 -15.77
N ALA A 741 15.73 14.99 -16.87
CA ALA A 741 14.93 14.10 -17.72
C ALA A 741 15.78 13.11 -18.53
N GLY A 742 17.10 13.37 -18.68
CA GLY A 742 18.04 12.49 -19.38
C GLY A 742 18.67 13.09 -20.63
N ALA A 743 18.67 14.43 -20.79
CA ALA A 743 19.36 15.07 -21.90
C ALA A 743 20.84 14.72 -21.87
N THR A 744 21.39 14.32 -23.02
CA THR A 744 22.82 14.08 -23.21
C THR A 744 23.61 15.37 -23.04
N GLU A 745 23.08 16.46 -23.59
CA GLU A 745 23.63 17.80 -23.43
C GLU A 745 22.49 18.83 -23.55
N VAL A 746 22.61 19.95 -22.84
CA VAL A 746 21.74 21.13 -23.02
C VAL A 746 22.64 22.32 -23.36
N ILE A 747 22.59 22.79 -24.60
CA ILE A 747 23.46 23.85 -25.12
C ILE A 747 22.66 25.16 -25.15
N GLN A 748 23.16 26.20 -24.50
CA GLN A 748 22.60 27.54 -24.64
C GLN A 748 23.29 28.30 -25.77
N HIS A 749 22.53 28.74 -26.78
CA HIS A 749 23.06 29.50 -27.90
C HIS A 749 22.02 30.45 -28.50
N GLY A 750 22.45 31.67 -28.88
CA GLY A 750 21.61 32.65 -29.56
C GLY A 750 20.66 33.42 -28.63
N ALA A 751 20.25 34.62 -29.05
CA ALA A 751 19.30 35.46 -28.33
C ALA A 751 17.85 34.99 -28.52
N SER A 752 17.57 34.23 -29.58
CA SER A 752 16.24 33.77 -29.97
C SER A 752 16.20 32.27 -30.25
N TRP A 753 14.99 31.69 -30.27
CA TRP A 753 14.80 30.29 -30.71
C TRP A 753 15.35 30.06 -32.13
N PHE A 754 15.16 31.03 -33.03
CA PHE A 754 15.64 30.94 -34.42
C PHE A 754 17.17 30.82 -34.49
N GLU A 755 17.89 31.61 -33.70
CA GLU A 755 19.35 31.52 -33.62
C GLU A 755 19.82 30.20 -32.98
N ALA A 756 19.13 29.73 -31.93
CA ALA A 756 19.41 28.43 -31.31
C ALA A 756 19.23 27.27 -32.30
N ASP A 757 18.15 27.31 -33.09
CA ASP A 757 17.85 26.30 -34.10
C ASP A 757 18.79 26.37 -35.31
N SER A 758 19.15 27.57 -35.76
CA SER A 758 20.15 27.76 -36.82
C SER A 758 21.51 27.20 -36.38
N TYR A 759 21.95 27.51 -35.16
CA TYR A 759 23.16 26.94 -34.58
C TYR A 759 23.11 25.41 -34.51
N LEU A 760 21.99 24.84 -34.08
CA LEU A 760 21.80 23.39 -34.03
C LEU A 760 21.99 22.78 -35.42
N ARG A 761 21.34 23.34 -36.44
CA ARG A 761 21.43 22.86 -37.82
C ARG A 761 22.85 22.99 -38.38
N ASP A 762 23.48 24.15 -38.23
CA ASP A 762 24.83 24.41 -38.74
C ASP A 762 25.91 23.57 -38.05
N ARG A 763 25.74 23.30 -36.75
CA ARG A 763 26.73 22.58 -35.95
C ARG A 763 26.68 21.06 -36.14
N PHE A 764 25.48 20.50 -36.31
CA PHE A 764 25.24 19.06 -36.22
C PHE A 764 24.74 18.40 -37.53
N PHE A 765 24.35 19.19 -38.54
CA PHE A 765 23.76 18.72 -39.80
C PHE A 765 24.46 19.31 -41.04
N LYS A 766 25.79 19.26 -41.07
CA LYS A 766 26.57 19.76 -42.22
C LYS A 766 26.36 18.87 -43.46
N PRO A 767 26.20 19.46 -44.66
CA PRO A 767 26.10 18.69 -45.91
C PRO A 767 27.34 17.82 -46.15
N GLY A 768 27.14 16.52 -46.38
CA GLY A 768 28.20 15.56 -46.73
C GLY A 768 28.82 14.78 -45.57
N GLU A 769 28.43 15.04 -44.31
CA GLU A 769 28.81 14.19 -43.17
C GLU A 769 27.78 13.08 -42.94
N GLU A 770 28.19 11.81 -43.09
CA GLU A 770 27.39 10.68 -42.61
C GLU A 770 27.49 10.58 -41.09
N ASN A 771 26.46 11.05 -40.39
CA ASN A 771 26.31 10.87 -38.94
C ASN A 771 24.95 10.24 -38.62
N ASN A 772 24.81 9.70 -37.41
CA ASN A 772 23.55 9.12 -36.92
C ASN A 772 22.66 10.18 -36.24
N ASN A 773 22.82 11.45 -36.62
CA ASN A 773 22.08 12.54 -35.99
C ASN A 773 20.69 12.65 -36.60
N LEU A 774 19.70 12.89 -35.75
CA LEU A 774 18.31 13.08 -36.14
C LEU A 774 17.84 14.45 -35.71
N TYR A 775 17.48 15.30 -36.68
CA TYR A 775 16.88 16.60 -36.40
C TYR A 775 15.41 16.40 -36.03
N LEU A 776 15.01 16.94 -34.89
CA LEU A 776 13.64 16.88 -34.40
C LEU A 776 13.01 18.29 -34.45
N PRO A 777 12.23 18.61 -35.49
CA PRO A 777 11.42 19.82 -35.48
C PRO A 777 10.40 19.75 -34.34
N PRO A 778 10.24 20.84 -33.55
CA PRO A 778 9.36 20.82 -32.38
C PRO A 778 7.87 20.74 -32.72
N PHE A 779 7.48 21.10 -33.95
CA PHE A 779 6.07 21.13 -34.36
C PHE A 779 5.81 20.89 -35.86
N ASP A 780 6.68 21.31 -36.77
CA ASP A 780 6.43 21.28 -38.22
C ASP A 780 6.95 20.00 -38.87
N HIS A 781 6.24 18.89 -38.66
CA HIS A 781 6.58 17.62 -39.30
C HIS A 781 5.37 16.67 -39.34
N PRO A 782 5.10 15.96 -40.45
CA PRO A 782 3.99 15.01 -40.57
C PRO A 782 3.94 13.98 -39.44
N TYR A 783 5.05 13.30 -39.12
CA TYR A 783 5.07 12.34 -38.01
C TYR A 783 4.79 12.95 -36.62
N VAL A 784 5.06 14.24 -36.42
CA VAL A 784 4.65 14.92 -35.17
C VAL A 784 3.12 15.09 -35.15
N TRP A 785 2.54 15.44 -36.29
CA TRP A 785 1.08 15.58 -36.43
C TRP A 785 0.38 14.23 -36.32
N ASP A 786 0.89 13.17 -36.96
CA ASP A 786 0.37 11.80 -36.83
C ASP A 786 0.34 11.34 -35.38
N GLY A 787 1.44 11.59 -34.64
CA GLY A 787 1.51 11.30 -33.22
C GLY A 787 0.44 12.05 -32.42
N ASN A 788 0.20 13.33 -32.72
CA ASN A 788 -0.84 14.12 -32.05
C ASN A 788 -2.26 13.75 -32.50
N ALA A 789 -2.45 13.26 -33.73
CA ALA A 789 -3.76 12.89 -34.28
C ALA A 789 -4.42 11.72 -33.54
N THR A 790 -3.62 10.86 -32.93
CA THR A 790 -4.09 9.76 -32.06
C THR A 790 -4.96 10.24 -30.88
N LEU A 791 -4.84 11.51 -30.47
CA LEU A 791 -5.73 12.14 -29.47
C LEU A 791 -7.20 12.03 -29.90
N VAL A 792 -7.50 12.21 -31.19
CA VAL A 792 -8.87 12.24 -31.70
C VAL A 792 -9.53 10.87 -31.59
N SER A 793 -8.80 9.79 -31.89
CA SER A 793 -9.32 8.42 -31.72
C SER A 793 -9.60 8.07 -30.26
N GLU A 794 -8.80 8.60 -29.33
CA GLU A 794 -9.03 8.39 -27.90
C GLU A 794 -10.24 9.16 -27.40
N LEU A 795 -10.40 10.42 -27.82
CA LEU A 795 -11.59 11.19 -27.54
C LEU A 795 -12.85 10.47 -28.05
N ALA A 796 -12.79 9.88 -29.24
CA ALA A 796 -13.90 9.11 -29.78
C ALA A 796 -14.26 7.88 -28.93
N ALA A 797 -13.25 7.20 -28.35
CA ALA A 797 -13.43 5.98 -27.58
C ALA A 797 -13.80 6.23 -26.10
N GLN A 798 -13.28 7.31 -25.50
CA GLN A 798 -13.35 7.56 -24.06
C GLN A 798 -14.49 8.49 -23.65
N LEU A 799 -15.02 9.32 -24.57
CA LEU A 799 -16.16 10.16 -24.23
C LEU A 799 -17.40 9.29 -23.97
N PRO A 800 -18.13 9.52 -22.87
CA PRO A 800 -19.26 8.68 -22.48
C PRO A 800 -20.34 8.67 -23.59
N PRO A 801 -21.10 7.58 -23.76
CA PRO A 801 -22.22 7.54 -24.70
C PRO A 801 -23.18 8.71 -24.45
N ARG A 802 -23.79 9.25 -25.50
CA ARG A 802 -24.90 10.21 -25.33
C ARG A 802 -26.14 9.43 -24.87
N GLU A 803 -26.91 10.00 -23.94
CA GLU A 803 -28.13 9.35 -23.40
C GLU A 803 -29.24 9.19 -24.45
N GLN A 804 -29.19 9.98 -25.52
CA GLN A 804 -30.11 9.91 -26.64
C GLN A 804 -29.58 8.98 -27.72
N LYS A 805 -30.49 8.29 -28.45
CA LYS A 805 -30.19 7.53 -29.68
C LYS A 805 -29.74 8.48 -30.81
N GLU A 806 -28.64 9.19 -30.61
CA GLU A 806 -28.03 10.02 -31.64
C GLU A 806 -27.23 9.17 -32.63
N ASP A 807 -27.10 9.73 -33.83
CA ASP A 807 -26.32 9.20 -34.93
C ASP A 807 -24.93 8.75 -34.48
N THR A 808 -24.70 7.44 -34.46
CA THR A 808 -23.43 6.82 -34.05
C THR A 808 -22.26 7.17 -34.99
N THR A 809 -22.52 7.86 -36.10
CA THR A 809 -21.50 8.33 -37.04
C THR A 809 -20.95 9.72 -36.72
N LYS A 810 -21.58 10.47 -35.80
CA LYS A 810 -21.10 11.80 -35.38
C LYS A 810 -19.91 11.67 -34.42
N PHE A 811 -18.90 12.53 -34.56
CA PHE A 811 -17.83 12.63 -33.56
C PHE A 811 -18.43 13.06 -32.20
N PRO A 812 -18.06 12.42 -31.08
CA PRO A 812 -18.79 12.60 -29.82
C PRO A 812 -18.66 13.98 -29.18
N ALA A 813 -17.62 14.76 -29.53
CA ALA A 813 -17.43 16.13 -29.10
C ALA A 813 -18.00 17.14 -30.11
N ASP A 814 -18.56 18.25 -29.63
CA ASP A 814 -19.03 19.35 -30.47
C ASP A 814 -17.95 20.42 -30.65
N VAL A 815 -17.12 20.62 -29.62
CA VAL A 815 -16.02 21.61 -29.64
C VAL A 815 -14.73 21.02 -29.08
N ILE A 816 -13.60 21.32 -29.72
CA ILE A 816 -12.26 21.05 -29.20
C ILE A 816 -11.50 22.38 -29.08
N VAL A 817 -11.11 22.76 -27.87
CA VAL A 817 -10.29 23.95 -27.59
C VAL A 817 -8.84 23.52 -27.41
N CYS A 818 -7.92 24.11 -28.18
CA CYS A 818 -6.50 23.81 -28.07
C CYS A 818 -5.64 25.07 -28.25
N SER A 819 -4.47 25.07 -27.62
CA SER A 819 -3.51 26.16 -27.73
C SER A 819 -2.67 26.00 -29.00
N VAL A 820 -2.37 27.10 -29.69
CA VAL A 820 -1.58 27.11 -30.91
C VAL A 820 -0.28 27.88 -30.67
N GLY A 821 0.84 27.19 -30.80
CA GLY A 821 2.15 27.80 -31.01
C GLY A 821 2.53 27.66 -32.48
N GLY A 822 3.51 26.81 -32.80
CA GLY A 822 3.82 26.48 -34.20
C GLY A 822 2.80 25.60 -34.93
N GLY A 823 1.76 25.12 -34.23
CA GLY A 823 0.62 24.40 -34.85
C GLY A 823 0.70 22.86 -34.85
N GLY A 824 1.72 22.24 -34.25
CA GLY A 824 1.87 20.78 -34.28
C GLY A 824 0.72 19.99 -33.64
N LEU A 825 0.20 20.45 -32.49
CA LEU A 825 -0.98 19.85 -31.83
C LEU A 825 -2.25 20.11 -32.63
N PHE A 826 -2.46 21.37 -33.04
CA PHE A 826 -3.61 21.79 -33.84
C PHE A 826 -3.72 21.01 -35.16
N ASN A 827 -2.60 20.83 -35.88
CA ASN A 827 -2.56 20.01 -37.09
C ASN A 827 -2.95 18.57 -36.83
N GLY A 828 -2.47 17.96 -35.73
CA GLY A 828 -2.86 16.61 -35.34
C GLY A 828 -4.36 16.50 -35.06
N ILE A 829 -4.96 17.47 -34.36
CA ILE A 829 -6.40 17.49 -34.08
C ILE A 829 -7.20 17.58 -35.38
N VAL A 830 -6.87 18.52 -36.26
CA VAL A 830 -7.58 18.69 -37.56
C VAL A 830 -7.41 17.45 -38.44
N GLN A 831 -6.21 16.88 -38.50
CA GLN A 831 -5.93 15.65 -39.23
C GLN A 831 -6.71 14.46 -38.68
N GLY A 832 -6.69 14.24 -37.37
CA GLY A 832 -7.41 13.14 -36.74
C GLY A 832 -8.93 13.24 -36.95
N LEU A 833 -9.48 14.46 -36.96
CA LEU A 833 -10.90 14.69 -37.26
C LEU A 833 -11.25 14.40 -38.72
N ASP A 834 -10.38 14.78 -39.66
CA ASP A 834 -10.52 14.45 -41.09
C ASP A 834 -10.47 12.93 -41.31
N GLU A 835 -9.50 12.25 -40.70
CA GLU A 835 -9.37 10.79 -40.76
C GLU A 835 -10.59 10.08 -40.15
N TYR A 836 -11.09 10.57 -39.01
CA TYR A 836 -12.30 10.05 -38.38
C TYR A 836 -13.51 10.20 -39.31
N SER A 837 -13.70 11.39 -39.88
CA SER A 837 -14.84 11.71 -40.76
C SER A 837 -14.81 10.91 -42.06
N LYS A 838 -13.61 10.58 -42.58
CA LYS A 838 -13.45 9.69 -43.75
C LYS A 838 -13.80 8.24 -43.44
N LYS A 839 -13.49 7.75 -42.23
CA LYS A 839 -13.82 6.39 -41.80
C LYS A 839 -15.29 6.22 -41.42
N GLN A 840 -15.90 7.29 -40.90
CA GLN A 840 -17.32 7.34 -40.54
C GLN A 840 -17.97 8.56 -41.19
N PRO A 841 -18.41 8.44 -42.47
CA PRO A 841 -19.03 9.56 -43.17
C PRO A 841 -20.29 9.98 -42.42
N ALA A 842 -20.29 11.22 -41.94
CA ALA A 842 -21.41 11.76 -41.21
C ALA A 842 -22.67 11.84 -42.10
N SER A 843 -23.84 11.63 -41.51
CA SER A 843 -25.13 11.83 -42.17
C SER A 843 -25.27 13.21 -42.82
N LYS A 844 -26.05 13.31 -43.90
CA LYS A 844 -26.34 14.62 -44.53
C LYS A 844 -26.97 15.56 -43.50
N GLY A 845 -26.32 16.71 -43.26
CA GLY A 845 -26.77 17.73 -42.31
C GLY A 845 -26.09 17.72 -40.95
N THR A 846 -25.13 16.82 -40.71
CA THR A 846 -24.34 16.82 -39.46
C THR A 846 -23.49 18.09 -39.36
N LYS A 847 -23.59 18.76 -38.21
CA LYS A 847 -22.80 19.97 -37.90
C LYS A 847 -21.30 19.61 -37.84
N PRO A 848 -20.40 20.45 -38.41
CA PRO A 848 -18.97 20.25 -38.24
C PRO A 848 -18.53 20.36 -36.78
N VAL A 849 -17.43 19.71 -36.42
CA VAL A 849 -16.78 19.90 -35.12
C VAL A 849 -16.07 21.24 -35.12
N ASP A 850 -16.35 22.08 -34.12
CA ASP A 850 -15.69 23.37 -33.96
C ASP A 850 -14.34 23.18 -33.25
N VAL A 851 -13.23 23.54 -33.90
CA VAL A 851 -11.89 23.58 -33.33
C VAL A 851 -11.52 25.02 -33.03
N VAL A 852 -11.43 25.36 -31.74
CA VAL A 852 -11.05 26.69 -31.28
C VAL A 852 -9.53 26.72 -31.09
N ALA A 853 -8.85 27.38 -32.01
CA ALA A 853 -7.40 27.58 -32.03
C ALA A 853 -7.06 28.82 -31.21
N VAL A 854 -6.44 28.64 -30.03
CA VAL A 854 -6.22 29.71 -29.06
C VAL A 854 -4.75 30.13 -29.00
N GLU A 855 -4.50 31.43 -29.14
CA GLU A 855 -3.18 32.06 -29.02
C GLU A 855 -3.21 33.18 -27.97
N THR A 856 -2.04 33.63 -27.51
CA THR A 856 -1.92 34.86 -26.71
C THR A 856 -1.45 36.04 -27.55
N GLN A 857 -1.90 37.24 -27.21
CA GLN A 857 -1.46 38.47 -27.87
C GLN A 857 0.06 38.63 -27.72
N GLY A 858 0.77 38.76 -28.84
CA GLY A 858 2.23 38.79 -28.89
C GLY A 858 2.88 37.43 -29.14
N ALA A 859 2.10 36.36 -29.30
CA ALA A 859 2.51 35.05 -29.81
C ALA A 859 1.50 34.50 -30.84
N ASP A 860 0.69 35.37 -31.43
CA ASP A 860 -0.49 35.09 -32.26
C ASP A 860 -0.18 35.01 -33.77
N SER A 861 0.80 34.18 -34.13
CA SER A 861 1.29 34.09 -35.53
C SER A 861 0.28 33.43 -36.49
N LEU A 862 -0.62 32.55 -36.00
CA LEU A 862 -1.70 31.98 -36.81
C LEU A 862 -2.75 33.05 -37.09
N ALA A 863 -3.26 33.73 -36.06
CA ALA A 863 -4.24 34.80 -36.21
C ALA A 863 -3.72 35.93 -37.12
N TYR A 864 -2.45 36.30 -36.99
CA TYR A 864 -1.82 37.29 -37.86
C TYR A 864 -1.78 36.84 -39.32
N SER A 865 -1.41 35.58 -39.59
CA SER A 865 -1.42 35.01 -40.94
C SER A 865 -2.83 34.96 -41.53
N LEU A 866 -3.83 34.55 -40.75
CA LEU A 866 -5.25 34.54 -41.15
C LEU A 866 -5.75 35.95 -41.50
N GLN A 867 -5.42 36.96 -40.70
CA GLN A 867 -5.79 38.35 -40.95
C GLN A 867 -5.20 38.87 -42.27
N LYS A 868 -3.99 38.44 -42.63
CA LYS A 868 -3.29 38.85 -43.86
C LYS A 868 -3.62 37.96 -45.06
N GLY A 869 -4.36 36.87 -44.87
CA GLY A 869 -4.71 35.91 -45.93
C GLY A 869 -3.51 35.17 -46.53
N SER A 870 -2.35 35.19 -45.88
CA SER A 870 -1.13 34.53 -46.31
C SER A 870 -0.25 34.22 -45.11
N LEU A 871 0.69 33.28 -45.26
CA LEU A 871 1.63 32.93 -44.18
C LEU A 871 2.54 34.12 -43.87
N GLN A 872 2.52 34.61 -42.62
CA GLN A 872 3.28 35.77 -42.18
C GLN A 872 4.12 35.45 -40.95
N SER A 873 5.17 36.24 -40.72
CA SER A 873 6.00 36.16 -39.53
C SER A 873 5.75 37.37 -38.63
N LEU A 874 5.63 37.14 -37.32
CA LEU A 874 5.72 38.19 -36.31
C LEU A 874 7.15 38.74 -36.28
N ALA A 875 7.29 40.03 -35.99
CA ALA A 875 8.61 40.66 -35.86
C ALA A 875 9.36 40.16 -34.61
N THR A 876 8.64 39.91 -33.52
CA THR A 876 9.17 39.40 -32.25
C THR A 876 8.04 38.75 -31.44
N ILE A 877 8.41 37.96 -30.43
CA ILE A 877 7.48 37.40 -29.44
C ILE A 877 7.44 38.33 -28.22
N THR A 878 6.29 38.93 -27.93
CA THR A 878 6.11 39.84 -26.78
C THR A 878 5.27 39.24 -25.65
N SER A 879 4.58 38.13 -25.90
CA SER A 879 3.79 37.41 -24.89
C SER A 879 4.68 36.73 -23.85
N MET A 880 4.21 36.69 -22.60
CA MET A 880 4.78 35.90 -21.51
C MET A 880 4.60 34.38 -21.73
N ALA A 881 3.63 33.96 -22.55
CA ALA A 881 3.38 32.56 -22.91
C ALA A 881 4.38 32.05 -23.95
N THR A 882 5.67 32.07 -23.61
CA THR A 882 6.80 31.72 -24.49
C THR A 882 6.69 30.35 -25.18
N SER A 883 5.96 29.39 -24.59
CA SER A 883 5.70 28.07 -25.21
C SER A 883 4.79 28.13 -26.44
N LEU A 884 4.04 29.23 -26.64
CA LEU A 884 3.30 29.52 -27.88
C LEU A 884 4.15 30.33 -28.89
N GLY A 885 5.32 30.82 -28.50
CA GLY A 885 6.10 31.83 -29.22
C GLY A 885 6.81 31.36 -30.49
N ALA A 886 6.07 30.87 -31.48
CA ALA A 886 6.56 30.70 -32.84
C ALA A 886 6.40 32.01 -33.62
N LEU A 887 7.48 32.52 -34.25
CA LEU A 887 7.37 33.73 -35.07
C LEU A 887 6.45 33.51 -36.28
N GLN A 888 6.40 32.28 -36.79
CA GLN A 888 5.55 31.87 -37.89
C GLN A 888 5.05 30.45 -37.60
N VAL A 889 3.76 30.21 -37.78
CA VAL A 889 3.18 28.86 -37.70
C VAL A 889 3.61 27.97 -38.87
N ALA A 890 3.49 26.66 -38.70
CA ALA A 890 3.67 25.72 -39.81
C ALA A 890 2.73 26.08 -40.99
N PRO A 891 3.18 25.96 -42.26
CA PRO A 891 2.32 26.20 -43.43
C PRO A 891 1.01 25.42 -43.37
N ARG A 892 1.08 24.17 -42.90
CA ARG A 892 -0.09 23.30 -42.74
C ARG A 892 -1.09 23.81 -41.69
N ALA A 893 -0.62 24.50 -40.65
CA ALA A 893 -1.51 25.09 -39.65
C ALA A 893 -2.29 26.28 -40.22
N PHE A 894 -1.65 27.11 -41.04
CA PHE A 894 -2.35 28.16 -41.78
C PHE A 894 -3.38 27.56 -42.76
N GLU A 895 -3.02 26.54 -43.54
CA GLU A 895 -3.95 25.84 -44.43
C GLU A 895 -5.16 25.27 -43.68
N ASN A 896 -4.92 24.51 -42.60
CA ASN A 896 -5.97 23.89 -41.80
C ASN A 896 -6.91 24.92 -41.15
N ALA A 897 -6.43 26.13 -40.84
CA ALA A 897 -7.26 27.18 -40.28
C ALA A 897 -7.97 28.02 -41.37
N TYR A 898 -7.32 28.26 -42.51
CA TYR A 898 -7.84 29.08 -43.61
C TYR A 898 -8.85 28.31 -44.48
N SER A 899 -8.61 27.01 -44.68
CA SER A 899 -9.46 26.11 -45.47
C SER A 899 -9.49 24.71 -44.82
N PRO A 900 -10.20 24.55 -43.69
CA PRO A 900 -10.27 23.27 -42.97
C PRO A 900 -10.93 22.16 -43.81
N PRO A 901 -10.61 20.88 -43.53
CA PRO A 901 -11.24 19.74 -44.17
C PRO A 901 -12.74 19.67 -43.89
N ALA A 902 -13.48 18.96 -44.75
CA ALA A 902 -14.92 18.80 -44.61
C ALA A 902 -15.29 18.17 -43.25
N GLY A 903 -16.28 18.76 -42.57
CA GLY A 903 -16.70 18.33 -41.23
C GLY A 903 -15.94 18.99 -40.08
N VAL A 904 -14.96 19.85 -40.37
CA VAL A 904 -14.24 20.64 -39.36
C VAL A 904 -14.45 22.13 -39.62
N LYS A 905 -14.70 22.89 -38.56
CA LYS A 905 -14.73 24.36 -38.59
C LYS A 905 -13.67 24.87 -37.62
N VAL A 906 -12.81 25.78 -38.06
CA VAL A 906 -11.76 26.35 -37.21
C VAL A 906 -12.09 27.81 -36.89
N THR A 907 -11.99 28.17 -35.61
CA THR A 907 -12.08 29.56 -35.15
C THR A 907 -10.80 29.94 -34.42
N SER A 908 -10.14 31.01 -34.86
CA SER A 908 -8.96 31.57 -34.18
C SER A 908 -9.38 32.54 -33.07
N VAL A 909 -8.82 32.39 -31.87
CA VAL A 909 -9.08 33.26 -30.71
C VAL A 909 -7.76 33.72 -30.12
N VAL A 910 -7.59 35.04 -29.96
CA VAL A 910 -6.41 35.64 -29.33
C VAL A 910 -6.81 36.28 -28.01
N ALA A 911 -6.14 35.90 -26.91
CA ALA A 911 -6.39 36.38 -25.55
C ALA A 911 -5.15 37.07 -24.94
N SER A 912 -5.33 37.91 -23.93
CA SER A 912 -4.20 38.57 -23.25
C SER A 912 -3.45 37.59 -22.34
N ASP A 913 -2.20 37.92 -21.99
CA ASP A 913 -1.46 37.15 -20.98
C ASP A 913 -2.14 37.14 -19.61
N ALA A 914 -2.89 38.19 -19.27
CA ALA A 914 -3.67 38.23 -18.03
C ALA A 914 -4.84 37.24 -18.09
N GLU A 915 -5.49 37.09 -19.24
CA GLU A 915 -6.52 36.05 -19.44
C GLU A 915 -5.92 34.65 -19.34
N ALA A 916 -4.77 34.42 -19.95
CA ALA A 916 -4.02 33.18 -19.80
C ALA A 916 -3.68 32.89 -18.32
N ALA A 917 -3.24 33.91 -17.58
CA ALA A 917 -2.91 33.81 -16.16
C ALA A 917 -4.14 33.51 -15.29
N ARG A 918 -5.31 34.09 -15.60
CA ARG A 918 -6.57 33.72 -14.93
C ARG A 918 -6.87 32.25 -15.14
N GLY A 919 -6.76 31.76 -16.37
CA GLY A 919 -6.94 30.34 -16.67
C GLY A 919 -5.99 29.44 -15.88
N VAL A 920 -4.72 29.84 -15.73
CA VAL A 920 -3.75 29.13 -14.86
C VAL A 920 -4.24 29.07 -13.41
N VAL A 921 -4.62 30.21 -12.83
CA VAL A 921 -5.06 30.30 -11.43
C VAL A 921 -6.36 29.52 -11.21
N THR A 922 -7.35 29.68 -12.10
CA THR A 922 -8.63 28.96 -12.05
C THR A 922 -8.41 27.46 -12.13
N PHE A 923 -7.55 26.99 -13.04
CA PHE A 923 -7.25 25.58 -13.18
C PHE A 923 -6.57 25.01 -11.92
N ALA A 924 -5.59 25.71 -11.36
CA ALA A 924 -4.93 25.32 -10.13
C ALA A 924 -5.87 25.29 -8.92
N ASP A 925 -6.76 26.27 -8.80
CA ASP A 925 -7.72 26.32 -7.69
C ASP A 925 -8.80 25.24 -7.78
N THR A 926 -9.23 24.91 -9.00
CA THR A 926 -10.34 23.96 -9.22
C THR A 926 -9.87 22.51 -9.26
N THR A 927 -8.73 22.25 -9.90
CA THR A 927 -8.25 20.89 -10.19
C THR A 927 -7.03 20.47 -9.37
N ARG A 928 -6.39 21.41 -8.67
CA ARG A 928 -5.12 21.20 -7.94
C ARG A 928 -3.94 20.79 -8.84
N MET A 929 -4.06 21.00 -10.15
CA MET A 929 -2.99 20.78 -11.13
C MET A 929 -2.41 22.12 -11.60
N LEU A 930 -1.10 22.15 -11.87
CA LEU A 930 -0.42 23.34 -12.37
C LEU A 930 -0.30 23.29 -13.90
N VAL A 931 -0.64 24.41 -14.54
CA VAL A 931 -0.47 24.61 -15.98
C VAL A 931 0.23 25.94 -16.24
N GLU A 932 0.94 26.04 -17.36
CA GLU A 932 1.59 27.30 -17.76
C GLU A 932 0.63 28.18 -18.58
N LEU A 933 0.99 29.45 -18.82
CA LEU A 933 0.15 30.41 -19.57
C LEU A 933 -0.32 29.87 -20.93
N ALA A 934 0.55 29.16 -21.64
CA ALA A 934 0.23 28.56 -22.93
C ALA A 934 -0.98 27.63 -22.88
N CYS A 935 -1.18 26.92 -21.77
CA CYS A 935 -2.36 26.07 -21.56
C CYS A 935 -3.49 26.84 -20.87
N GLY A 936 -3.15 27.74 -19.94
CA GLY A 936 -4.10 28.57 -19.21
C GLY A 936 -5.00 29.38 -20.14
N VAL A 937 -4.48 29.86 -21.27
CA VAL A 937 -5.28 30.60 -22.26
C VAL A 937 -6.45 29.78 -22.81
N SER A 938 -6.25 28.48 -23.07
CA SER A 938 -7.31 27.58 -23.55
C SER A 938 -8.33 27.30 -22.45
N VAL A 939 -7.89 27.21 -21.20
CA VAL A 939 -8.79 27.07 -20.05
C VAL A 939 -9.66 28.31 -19.89
N ASP A 940 -9.08 29.51 -19.87
CA ASP A 940 -9.82 30.78 -19.71
C ASP A 940 -10.82 30.97 -20.85
N VAL A 941 -10.43 30.71 -22.11
CA VAL A 941 -11.35 30.74 -23.25
C VAL A 941 -12.51 29.77 -23.04
N ALA A 942 -12.23 28.53 -22.65
CA ALA A 942 -13.24 27.47 -22.53
C ALA A 942 -14.25 27.70 -21.40
N VAL A 943 -13.80 28.23 -20.26
CA VAL A 943 -14.69 28.50 -19.11
C VAL A 943 -15.30 29.91 -19.15
N GLY A 944 -14.79 30.78 -20.01
CA GLY A 944 -15.20 32.17 -20.16
C GLY A 944 -16.29 32.40 -21.21
N LYS A 945 -16.63 33.68 -21.41
CA LYS A 945 -17.61 34.11 -22.43
C LYS A 945 -17.10 33.94 -23.87
N ARG A 946 -15.77 33.97 -24.05
CA ARG A 946 -15.10 33.89 -25.35
C ARG A 946 -15.43 32.61 -26.13
N LEU A 947 -15.63 31.48 -25.45
CA LEU A 947 -16.05 30.25 -26.12
C LEU A 947 -17.41 30.40 -26.81
N ARG A 948 -18.39 31.02 -26.13
CA ARG A 948 -19.72 31.28 -26.70
C ARG A 948 -19.66 32.28 -27.85
N GLU A 949 -18.78 33.28 -27.77
CA GLU A 949 -18.55 34.24 -28.85
C GLU A 949 -17.91 33.58 -30.08
N ALA A 950 -16.99 32.63 -29.87
CA ALA A 950 -16.27 31.93 -30.94
C ALA A 950 -17.11 30.87 -31.67
N VAL A 951 -18.01 30.19 -30.94
CA VAL A 951 -18.80 29.05 -31.47
C VAL A 951 -20.26 29.44 -31.75
N GLY A 952 -20.86 30.27 -30.89
CA GLY A 952 -22.24 30.74 -30.99
C GLY A 952 -23.27 29.81 -30.35
N ASP A 953 -23.54 28.68 -30.98
CA ASP A 953 -24.67 27.77 -30.72
C ASP A 953 -24.42 26.72 -29.63
N LEU A 954 -23.89 27.14 -28.48
CA LEU A 954 -23.62 26.25 -27.35
C LEU A 954 -24.82 26.13 -26.39
N GLY A 955 -25.48 24.97 -26.42
CA GLY A 955 -26.50 24.54 -25.46
C GLY A 955 -25.94 23.74 -24.27
N PRO A 956 -26.76 23.45 -23.24
CA PRO A 956 -26.36 22.66 -22.07
C PRO A 956 -25.83 21.25 -22.41
N ASP A 957 -26.28 20.67 -23.52
CA ASP A 957 -25.88 19.32 -23.97
C ASP A 957 -24.60 19.32 -24.83
N SER A 958 -24.02 20.50 -25.08
CA SER A 958 -22.81 20.61 -25.90
C SER A 958 -21.61 20.01 -25.18
N ARG A 959 -20.86 19.14 -25.86
CA ARG A 959 -19.65 18.52 -25.32
C ARG A 959 -18.42 19.28 -25.76
N VAL A 960 -17.83 20.02 -24.82
CA VAL A 960 -16.61 20.80 -25.02
C VAL A 960 -15.41 20.04 -24.46
N VAL A 961 -14.45 19.73 -25.32
CA VAL A 961 -13.16 19.16 -24.95
C VAL A 961 -12.15 20.31 -24.85
N VAL A 962 -11.46 20.41 -23.72
CA VAL A 962 -10.34 21.34 -23.54
C VAL A 962 -9.06 20.52 -23.49
N VAL A 963 -8.16 20.74 -24.45
CA VAL A 963 -6.87 20.07 -24.45
C VAL A 963 -5.95 20.75 -23.45
N VAL A 964 -5.78 20.13 -22.28
CA VAL A 964 -4.89 20.60 -21.22
C VAL A 964 -3.53 19.92 -21.40
N CYS A 965 -2.51 20.67 -21.82
CA CYS A 965 -1.16 20.15 -22.05
C CYS A 965 -0.07 21.08 -21.51
N GLY A 966 1.06 20.52 -21.07
CA GLY A 966 2.20 21.29 -20.55
C GLY A 966 2.24 21.33 -19.02
N GLY A 967 2.73 22.44 -18.46
CA GLY A 967 2.91 22.61 -17.00
C GLY A 967 4.36 22.43 -16.54
N SER A 968 5.31 22.27 -17.47
CA SER A 968 6.73 22.17 -17.13
C SER A 968 7.36 23.54 -16.89
N ASN A 969 6.83 24.61 -17.48
CA ASN A 969 7.37 25.98 -17.35
C ASN A 969 6.63 26.84 -16.30
N VAL A 970 6.06 26.19 -15.26
CA VAL A 970 5.35 26.84 -14.16
C VAL A 970 5.79 26.24 -12.81
N SER A 971 5.66 27.02 -11.74
CA SER A 971 5.86 26.61 -10.34
C SER A 971 4.77 27.23 -9.45
N PRO A 972 4.56 26.73 -8.23
CA PRO A 972 3.62 27.34 -7.28
C PRO A 972 3.86 28.83 -7.06
N GLU A 973 5.13 29.25 -7.04
CA GLU A 973 5.53 30.65 -6.86
C GLU A 973 5.10 31.50 -8.06
N ILE A 974 5.22 30.98 -9.28
CA ILE A 974 4.74 31.65 -10.50
C ILE A 974 3.21 31.81 -10.47
N VAL A 975 2.48 30.78 -10.01
CA VAL A 975 1.02 30.86 -9.87
C VAL A 975 0.61 31.89 -8.82
N ALA A 976 1.34 31.95 -7.70
CA ALA A 976 1.14 32.96 -6.67
C ALA A 976 1.41 34.38 -7.21
N GLU A 977 2.47 34.57 -8.01
CA GLU A 977 2.77 35.83 -8.69
C GLU A 977 1.62 36.23 -9.62
N TYR A 978 1.11 35.31 -10.45
CA TYR A 978 -0.03 35.58 -11.33
C TYR A 978 -1.28 35.99 -10.55
N ARG A 979 -1.58 35.29 -9.45
CA ARG A 979 -2.70 35.63 -8.57
C ARG A 979 -2.56 37.05 -8.01
N GLU A 980 -1.36 37.44 -7.59
CA GLU A 980 -1.09 38.76 -7.05
C GLU A 980 -1.20 39.85 -8.13
N ARG A 981 -0.63 39.61 -9.32
CA ARG A 981 -0.74 40.53 -10.45
C ARG A 981 -2.19 40.76 -10.88
N LEU A 982 -2.99 39.69 -10.94
CA LEU A 982 -4.42 39.77 -11.27
C LEU A 982 -5.20 40.56 -10.21
N LYS A 983 -4.92 40.36 -8.92
CA LYS A 983 -5.51 41.16 -7.83
C LYS A 983 -5.15 42.65 -7.96
N ASN A 984 -3.93 42.95 -8.41
CA ASN A 984 -3.42 44.30 -8.60
C ASN A 984 -3.81 44.92 -9.96
N GLY A 985 -4.79 44.36 -10.67
CA GLY A 985 -5.38 44.96 -11.87
C GLY A 985 -4.65 44.66 -13.18
N TRP A 986 -3.87 43.58 -13.24
CA TRP A 986 -3.33 43.09 -14.50
C TRP A 986 -4.47 42.60 -15.41
N ASN A 987 -4.66 43.28 -16.55
CA ASN A 987 -5.72 43.03 -17.54
C ASN A 987 -5.15 42.77 -18.94
#